data_AF-A0A3D0QC16-F1
#
_entry.id   AF-A0A3D0QC16-F1
#
_cell.length_a   1.000
_cell.length_b   1.000
_cell.length_c   1.000
_cell.angle_alpha   90.00
_cell.angle_beta   90.00
_cell.angle_gamma   90.00
#
_symmetry.space_group_name_H-M   'P 1'
#
loop_
_entity.id
_entity.type
_entity.pdbx_description
1 polymer ?
#
loop_
_entity_poly.entity_id
_entity_poly.type
_entity_poly.pdbx_seq_one_letter_code
_entity_poly.pdbx_strand_id
1 'polypeptide(L)'
;MARVLALLLIAVVPAFSQTEYVRDWLILGTFANADARSRLTTDYVGGEPALSSRGGELVAGRQWLLYHSQKEFVDFLWTDFDFAARERCVVYAAFFVRSPNRQTVRLLVGSDDAVAVWCNGLKVHVADVVRGLVVDNDSVTVQLNAGWNTIVLKIANNEGGYGASARFADGTGLVLAAENPWPAQHPLTDPRLEIASKSLSFRFRFADQDAVVASVDLPLRNSGSASARDVVLEYSSGSGAGRRSKPLSFAGGELKRILSDFPWSEAAAIARSGKPFFVRASYQRRDTTFSFPFAGDFLKKFFQPWDFDGWKAERHNDRTELRIRTFVVPDELAGLKLRFAVDIGESWGEVKLNGESVLPRFSGDSGELTLTTNARKGERYTIEVVVTSGAPLKKDIAFSSTFRPQSERIERFLLDSRFARDIYKIDLGDQSEITKGILNRLQAHTLQDLDGLLEPFEARIAPFAEAAKALKLHMIGNAHIDMAWLWRYTETIEVTRATFQSALDNLRRYPDFRFSHGQAHSYDWIESRYPEMFKEIQKYVEEGRWEITGGTWVESDGNIPSGESFARQYLYGKRYFKTRFGVDVINGYHPDTFGHAASLPQILSRSGMQTYTFFRPGDDERMFWWETPDGSRVFAHHPSNWYGTWSGIPDTLWTSAEKTRKKFSVADVVQFFGVGDHGGGPTRRQIEQIEQLGSIQVYPNTQMSSLGSFYASLVPQQASAPVERGEQNFVFEGCYTSQSAIKTNNRKAESLLPTAEMFASIAMLYGEEYPGRKLEGAWRNVLFNQFHDILCGSGIHDVALDADQFYAEAFAAANDVLESSLRRIASNVTTTGKDKNAVAVMLFNPLSWTRNEPTKITVKT
;
A
#
# COMPACT_ATOMS: atom_id res chain seq x y z
N MET A 1 22.73 42.52 -20.39
CA MET A 1 23.46 41.24 -20.45
C MET A 1 24.53 41.11 -19.34
N ALA A 2 24.24 41.65 -18.15
CA ALA A 2 24.55 41.04 -16.85
C ALA A 2 23.20 40.75 -16.14
N ARG A 3 22.27 40.26 -16.97
CA ARG A 3 20.90 39.77 -16.76
C ARG A 3 20.89 38.49 -17.59
N VAL A 4 20.54 37.33 -16.99
CA VAL A 4 20.09 36.03 -17.58
C VAL A 4 20.58 34.75 -16.86
N LEU A 5 21.50 34.77 -15.89
CA LEU A 5 21.92 33.53 -15.18
C LEU A 5 22.04 33.68 -13.65
N ALA A 6 21.00 34.28 -13.05
CA ALA A 6 20.72 34.28 -11.60
C ALA A 6 19.20 34.17 -11.37
N LEU A 7 18.55 33.30 -12.15
CA LEU A 7 17.18 32.83 -12.01
C LEU A 7 17.29 31.30 -12.05
N LEU A 8 16.64 30.61 -11.10
CA LEU A 8 16.58 29.14 -10.91
C LEU A 8 17.64 28.53 -9.97
N LEU A 9 17.52 28.84 -8.67
CA LEU A 9 17.40 27.85 -7.58
C LEU A 9 17.22 28.61 -6.24
N ILE A 10 16.22 29.49 -6.26
CA ILE A 10 15.37 29.76 -5.11
C ILE A 10 14.31 28.66 -5.19
N ALA A 11 14.40 27.63 -4.35
CA ALA A 11 13.19 27.05 -3.77
C ALA A 11 13.13 27.70 -2.38
N VAL A 12 12.44 28.82 -2.24
CA VAL A 12 11.04 28.77 -1.85
C VAL A 12 10.89 27.68 -0.79
N VAL A 13 11.17 28.01 0.48
CA VAL A 13 10.13 27.76 1.51
C VAL A 13 8.87 28.21 0.81
N PRO A 14 7.81 27.40 0.66
CA PRO A 14 6.56 27.97 0.21
C PRO A 14 6.35 29.20 1.10
N ALA A 15 6.42 30.39 0.49
CA ALA A 15 5.32 31.29 0.73
C ALA A 15 4.14 30.39 0.39
N PHE A 16 3.59 29.78 1.45
CA PHE A 16 2.42 28.94 1.35
C PHE A 16 1.52 29.70 0.40
N SER A 17 1.15 29.08 -0.72
CA SER A 17 -0.01 29.61 -1.42
C SER A 17 -1.10 29.69 -0.36
N GLN A 18 -1.91 30.73 -0.42
CA GLN A 18 -2.87 31.15 0.60
C GLN A 18 -3.99 30.11 0.86
N THR A 19 -3.67 28.82 0.99
CA THR A 19 -4.57 27.68 0.84
C THR A 19 -4.07 26.33 1.39
N GLU A 20 -2.87 26.15 1.98
CA GLU A 20 -2.50 24.82 2.52
C GLU A 20 -2.98 24.59 3.96
N TYR A 21 -3.31 23.33 4.26
CA TYR A 21 -3.76 22.86 5.56
C TYR A 21 -2.63 22.79 6.59
N VAL A 22 -2.95 23.14 7.83
CA VAL A 22 -2.11 22.94 9.00
C VAL A 22 -1.84 21.45 9.14
N ARG A 23 -0.58 21.05 8.97
CA ARG A 23 -0.13 19.66 9.15
C ARG A 23 0.55 19.44 10.48
N ASP A 24 1.20 20.45 11.03
CA ASP A 24 1.83 20.38 12.34
C ASP A 24 0.88 20.96 13.41
N TRP A 25 0.58 20.16 14.43
CA TRP A 25 -0.30 20.53 15.54
C TRP A 25 0.35 20.26 16.89
N LEU A 26 0.02 21.08 17.89
CA LEU A 26 0.11 20.71 19.29
C LEU A 26 -1.25 20.20 19.74
N ILE A 27 -1.31 18.98 20.25
CA ILE A 27 -2.56 18.34 20.70
C ILE A 27 -2.48 18.11 22.21
N LEU A 28 -3.45 18.62 22.95
CA LEU A 28 -3.59 18.39 24.39
C LEU A 28 -4.78 17.49 24.63
N GLY A 29 -4.45 16.31 25.21
CA GLY A 29 -5.26 15.18 25.70
C GLY A 29 -6.79 15.26 25.69
N THR A 30 -7.43 14.09 25.74
CA THR A 30 -8.89 13.98 25.86
C THR A 30 -9.37 14.26 27.29
N PHE A 31 -10.28 15.21 27.41
CA PHE A 31 -11.02 15.53 28.62
C PHE A 31 -12.42 14.94 28.51
N ALA A 32 -12.80 14.05 29.43
CA ALA A 32 -14.13 13.46 29.42
C ALA A 32 -15.19 14.53 29.65
N ASN A 33 -16.25 14.48 28.86
CA ASN A 33 -17.38 15.40 28.94
C ASN A 33 -18.69 14.61 29.00
N ALA A 34 -19.27 14.51 30.19
CA ALA A 34 -20.50 13.76 30.41
C ALA A 34 -21.78 14.49 29.97
N ASP A 35 -21.73 15.81 29.74
CA ASP A 35 -22.88 16.61 29.30
C ASP A 35 -22.60 17.28 27.95
N ALA A 36 -23.32 16.82 26.92
CA ALA A 36 -23.20 17.37 25.58
C ALA A 36 -23.51 18.87 25.50
N ARG A 37 -24.33 19.42 26.42
CA ARG A 37 -24.70 20.85 26.43
C ARG A 37 -23.61 21.77 26.96
N SER A 38 -22.64 21.24 27.72
CA SER A 38 -21.53 22.02 28.29
C SER A 38 -20.20 21.84 27.54
N ARG A 39 -20.19 21.08 26.44
CA ARG A 39 -18.97 20.57 25.81
C ARG A 39 -18.02 21.66 25.33
N LEU A 40 -18.53 22.77 24.80
CA LEU A 40 -17.73 23.93 24.39
C LEU A 40 -17.65 25.04 25.45
N THR A 41 -18.53 25.05 26.45
CA THR A 41 -18.61 26.12 27.48
C THR A 41 -17.81 25.82 28.75
N THR A 42 -17.59 24.55 29.10
CA THR A 42 -16.75 24.13 30.23
C THR A 42 -15.27 24.39 29.93
N ASP A 43 -14.55 25.11 30.79
CA ASP A 43 -13.10 25.27 30.70
C ASP A 43 -12.39 24.05 31.32
N TYR A 44 -11.72 23.24 30.49
CA TYR A 44 -11.03 22.02 30.94
C TYR A 44 -9.57 22.24 31.32
N VAL A 45 -9.02 23.41 31.02
CA VAL A 45 -7.58 23.70 31.12
C VAL A 45 -7.25 24.83 32.10
N GLY A 46 -8.26 25.48 32.67
CA GLY A 46 -8.10 26.54 33.68
C GLY A 46 -7.62 27.86 33.07
N GLY A 47 -8.06 28.18 31.84
CA GLY A 47 -7.72 29.42 31.13
C GLY A 47 -7.55 29.25 29.63
N GLU A 48 -8.60 28.85 28.90
CA GLU A 48 -8.58 28.62 27.43
C GLU A 48 -8.00 29.82 26.61
N PRO A 49 -8.27 31.09 26.96
CA PRO A 49 -7.66 32.26 26.30
C PRO A 49 -6.14 32.39 26.46
N ALA A 50 -5.51 31.76 27.46
CA ALA A 50 -4.14 32.06 27.87
C ALA A 50 -3.12 30.98 27.53
N LEU A 51 -3.48 30.00 26.70
CA LEU A 51 -2.61 28.88 26.31
C LEU A 51 -1.41 29.38 25.48
N SER A 52 -0.23 29.46 26.13
CA SER A 52 1.05 29.85 25.49
C SER A 52 1.85 28.68 24.92
N SER A 53 1.16 27.55 24.68
CA SER A 53 1.63 26.16 24.64
C SER A 53 3.00 25.88 24.01
N ARG A 54 3.82 25.10 24.75
CA ARG A 54 5.03 24.44 24.24
C ARG A 54 4.85 22.92 24.23
N GLY A 55 5.44 22.24 23.25
CA GLY A 55 5.45 20.77 23.22
C GLY A 55 6.09 20.20 24.49
N GLY A 56 5.41 19.23 25.09
CA GLY A 56 5.85 18.59 26.32
C GLY A 56 5.43 19.29 27.62
N GLU A 57 4.81 20.47 27.57
CA GLU A 57 4.26 21.16 28.74
C GLU A 57 3.03 20.44 29.29
N LEU A 58 2.92 20.34 30.62
CA LEU A 58 1.78 19.74 31.31
C LEU A 58 0.73 20.82 31.62
N VAL A 59 -0.48 20.66 31.08
CA VAL A 59 -1.63 21.53 31.34
C VAL A 59 -2.80 20.64 31.77
N ALA A 60 -3.39 20.94 32.94
CA ALA A 60 -4.48 20.16 33.54
C ALA A 60 -4.21 18.63 33.59
N GLY A 61 -2.97 18.25 33.90
CA GLY A 61 -2.57 16.84 34.02
C GLY A 61 -2.39 16.11 32.67
N ARG A 62 -2.48 16.81 31.54
CA ARG A 62 -2.23 16.28 30.19
C ARG A 62 -1.02 16.98 29.58
N GLN A 63 -0.27 16.27 28.75
CA GLN A 63 0.91 16.82 28.09
C GLN A 63 0.55 17.28 26.67
N TRP A 64 1.07 18.44 26.24
CA TRP A 64 0.98 18.85 24.84
C TRP A 64 1.84 17.94 23.96
N LEU A 65 1.20 17.23 23.04
CA LEU A 65 1.83 16.32 22.10
C LEU A 65 2.03 17.00 20.76
N LEU A 66 3.26 16.96 20.26
CA LEU A 66 3.59 17.53 18.98
C LEU A 66 3.34 16.50 17.87
N TYR A 67 2.32 16.74 17.06
CA TYR A 67 1.84 15.80 16.05
C TYR A 67 1.93 16.37 14.64
N HIS A 68 2.33 15.53 13.67
CA HIS A 68 2.32 15.88 12.25
C HIS A 68 1.29 15.01 11.53
N SER A 69 0.20 15.61 11.06
CA SER A 69 -0.80 14.90 10.29
C SER A 69 -0.34 14.64 8.85
N GLN A 70 -0.43 13.37 8.45
CA GLN A 70 -0.21 12.94 7.07
C GLN A 70 -1.38 13.33 6.15
N LYS A 71 -2.55 13.67 6.72
CA LYS A 71 -3.78 14.08 6.02
C LYS A 71 -4.09 15.56 6.24
N GLU A 72 -5.00 16.11 5.44
CA GLU A 72 -5.46 17.51 5.51
C GLU A 72 -6.18 17.88 6.81
N PHE A 73 -6.52 16.88 7.60
CA PHE A 73 -7.03 16.98 8.97
C PHE A 73 -6.18 16.13 9.92
N VAL A 74 -6.17 16.46 11.20
CA VAL A 74 -5.70 15.58 12.28
C VAL A 74 -6.82 14.63 12.69
N ASP A 75 -6.49 13.34 12.76
CA ASP A 75 -7.37 12.27 13.25
C ASP A 75 -6.96 11.91 14.68
N PHE A 76 -7.85 12.16 15.63
CA PHE A 76 -7.62 11.92 17.06
C PHE A 76 -7.87 10.46 17.48
N LEU A 77 -8.38 9.60 16.59
CA LEU A 77 -8.55 8.17 16.86
C LEU A 77 -7.30 7.34 16.51
N TRP A 78 -6.29 7.97 15.90
CA TRP A 78 -5.06 7.31 15.49
C TRP A 78 -4.20 6.85 16.68
N THR A 79 -3.48 5.74 16.53
CA THR A 79 -2.82 5.01 17.63
C THR A 79 -1.69 5.76 18.34
N ASP A 80 -1.19 6.84 17.74
CA ASP A 80 -0.13 7.68 18.32
C ASP A 80 -0.62 8.55 19.49
N PHE A 81 -1.94 8.68 19.65
CA PHE A 81 -2.54 9.36 20.78
C PHE A 81 -3.02 8.34 21.82
N ASP A 82 -2.34 8.25 22.96
CA ASP A 82 -2.78 7.44 24.11
C ASP A 82 -3.91 8.16 24.89
N PHE A 83 -5.02 8.38 24.19
CA PHE A 83 -6.20 9.04 24.74
C PHE A 83 -7.10 8.04 25.46
N ALA A 84 -7.32 8.28 26.74
CA ALA A 84 -8.11 7.41 27.60
C ALA A 84 -9.61 7.37 27.27
N ALA A 85 -10.14 8.42 26.61
CA ALA A 85 -11.55 8.51 26.21
C ALA A 85 -11.63 8.92 24.74
N ARG A 86 -12.48 8.26 23.95
CA ARG A 86 -12.61 8.50 22.49
C ARG A 86 -13.98 9.04 22.09
N GLU A 87 -14.97 8.87 22.94
CA GLU A 87 -16.33 9.37 22.80
C GLU A 87 -16.66 10.28 23.97
N ARG A 88 -17.60 11.20 23.76
CA ARG A 88 -18.07 12.18 24.76
C ARG A 88 -16.88 12.85 25.46
N CYS A 89 -15.98 13.43 24.66
CA CYS A 89 -14.73 14.00 25.15
C CYS A 89 -14.32 15.25 24.35
N VAL A 90 -13.35 15.98 24.87
CA VAL A 90 -12.84 17.23 24.30
C VAL A 90 -11.32 17.16 24.15
N VAL A 91 -10.80 17.69 23.05
CA VAL A 91 -9.37 17.84 22.76
C VAL A 91 -9.08 19.29 22.40
N TYR A 92 -7.91 19.78 22.78
CA TYR A 92 -7.40 21.05 22.29
C TYR A 92 -6.31 20.82 21.25
N ALA A 93 -6.41 21.50 20.12
CA ALA A 93 -5.43 21.47 19.04
C ALA A 93 -4.95 22.89 18.78
N ALA A 94 -3.64 23.13 18.78
CA ALA A 94 -3.05 24.45 18.62
C ALA A 94 -1.98 24.47 17.55
N PHE A 95 -1.79 25.63 16.93
CA PHE A 95 -0.67 25.93 16.05
C PHE A 95 -0.40 27.43 16.07
N PHE A 96 0.76 27.81 15.53
CA PHE A 96 1.23 29.19 15.50
C PHE A 96 1.39 29.65 14.06
N VAL A 97 1.11 30.94 13.84
CA VAL A 97 1.27 31.58 12.54
C VAL A 97 2.04 32.88 12.66
N ARG A 98 3.14 33.01 11.92
CA ARG A 98 3.87 34.25 11.78
C ARG A 98 3.25 35.07 10.67
N SER A 99 2.81 36.28 11.00
CA SER A 99 2.40 37.27 10.01
C SER A 99 3.49 38.34 9.84
N PRO A 100 3.86 38.73 8.61
CA PRO A 100 4.89 39.74 8.38
C PRO A 100 4.45 41.14 8.81
N ASN A 101 3.14 41.42 8.77
CA ASN A 101 2.49 42.67 9.17
C ASN A 101 1.16 42.36 9.87
N ARG A 102 0.54 43.36 10.51
CA ARG A 102 -0.81 43.19 11.06
C ARG A 102 -1.81 43.08 9.91
N GLN A 103 -2.56 41.99 9.82
CA GLN A 103 -3.53 41.76 8.74
C GLN A 103 -4.74 40.94 9.23
N THR A 104 -5.90 41.21 8.65
CA THR A 104 -7.12 40.43 8.87
C THR A 104 -7.21 39.37 7.80
N VAL A 105 -7.41 38.12 8.21
CA VAL A 105 -7.41 36.95 7.32
C VAL A 105 -8.56 36.01 7.65
N ARG A 106 -8.96 35.17 6.71
CA ARG A 106 -9.95 34.10 6.89
C ARG A 106 -9.24 32.79 7.20
N LEU A 107 -9.62 32.20 8.32
CA LEU A 107 -9.26 30.87 8.76
C LEU A 107 -10.43 29.93 8.46
N LEU A 108 -10.21 28.94 7.61
CA LEU A 108 -11.15 27.86 7.37
C LEU A 108 -10.87 26.71 8.33
N VAL A 109 -11.91 26.18 8.97
CA VAL A 109 -11.83 25.16 10.00
C VAL A 109 -12.79 24.01 9.67
N GLY A 110 -12.35 22.79 9.90
CA GLY A 110 -13.19 21.58 9.86
C GLY A 110 -13.08 20.86 11.19
N SER A 111 -14.16 20.21 11.62
CA SER A 111 -14.23 19.45 12.87
C SER A 111 -15.22 18.32 12.74
N ASP A 112 -14.91 17.17 13.33
CA ASP A 112 -15.94 16.21 13.74
C ASP A 112 -16.67 16.79 14.97
N ASP A 113 -17.99 16.80 14.90
CA ASP A 113 -18.91 17.45 15.82
C ASP A 113 -18.64 18.95 16.03
N ALA A 114 -18.29 19.35 17.25
CA ALA A 114 -18.36 20.73 17.70
C ALA A 114 -16.97 21.35 17.88
N VAL A 115 -16.81 22.62 17.48
CA VAL A 115 -15.53 23.34 17.57
C VAL A 115 -15.68 24.75 18.14
N ALA A 116 -14.72 25.17 18.95
CA ALA A 116 -14.49 26.57 19.31
C ALA A 116 -13.07 26.98 18.94
N VAL A 117 -12.87 28.22 18.49
CA VAL A 117 -11.58 28.73 17.99
C VAL A 117 -11.18 30.01 18.71
N TRP A 118 -9.91 30.10 19.09
CA TRP A 118 -9.28 31.29 19.66
C TRP A 118 -8.10 31.74 18.80
N CYS A 119 -7.95 33.05 18.64
CA CYS A 119 -6.80 33.69 18.03
C CYS A 119 -6.19 34.69 19.01
N ASN A 120 -4.92 34.49 19.39
CA ASN A 120 -4.22 35.29 20.41
C ASN A 120 -5.01 35.45 21.71
N GLY A 121 -5.70 34.37 22.10
CA GLY A 121 -6.54 34.34 23.30
C GLY A 121 -7.95 34.91 23.17
N LEU A 122 -8.30 35.53 22.04
CA LEU A 122 -9.66 35.97 21.79
C LEU A 122 -10.47 34.84 21.14
N LYS A 123 -11.61 34.46 21.74
CA LYS A 123 -12.55 33.50 21.15
C LYS A 123 -13.21 34.12 19.92
N VAL A 124 -12.93 33.57 18.74
CA VAL A 124 -13.33 34.12 17.43
C VAL A 124 -14.42 33.29 16.75
N HIS A 125 -14.64 32.04 17.18
CA HIS A 125 -15.67 31.18 16.60
C HIS A 125 -16.14 30.10 17.57
N VAL A 126 -17.41 29.72 17.44
CA VAL A 126 -18.05 28.58 18.12
C VAL A 126 -19.10 27.98 17.18
N ALA A 127 -19.00 26.68 16.92
CA ALA A 127 -20.00 25.88 16.23
C ALA A 127 -20.32 24.64 17.09
N ASP A 128 -21.42 24.70 17.85
CA ASP A 128 -21.87 23.60 18.70
C ASP A 128 -22.91 22.75 17.96
N VAL A 129 -22.43 21.93 17.03
CA VAL A 129 -23.25 21.05 16.18
C VAL A 129 -22.71 19.62 16.22
N VAL A 130 -23.53 18.63 15.90
CA VAL A 130 -23.10 17.22 15.74
C VAL A 130 -23.04 16.94 14.26
N ARG A 131 -21.86 16.58 13.73
CA ARG A 131 -21.58 16.48 12.29
C ARG A 131 -20.32 15.67 12.03
N GLY A 132 -20.24 15.05 10.85
CA GLY A 132 -18.99 14.44 10.37
C GLY A 132 -17.89 15.48 10.09
N LEU A 133 -16.63 15.06 10.20
CA LEU A 133 -15.49 15.88 9.79
C LEU A 133 -15.51 16.17 8.28
N VAL A 134 -15.77 17.42 7.94
CA VAL A 134 -15.62 17.99 6.60
C VAL A 134 -14.59 19.11 6.66
N VAL A 135 -13.59 19.07 5.78
CA VAL A 135 -12.59 20.13 5.69
C VAL A 135 -13.23 21.44 5.21
N ASP A 136 -12.72 22.57 5.69
CA ASP A 136 -13.19 23.94 5.36
C ASP A 136 -14.67 24.24 5.67
N ASN A 137 -15.32 23.44 6.52
CA ASN A 137 -16.75 23.52 6.78
C ASN A 137 -17.18 24.83 7.47
N ASP A 138 -16.30 25.43 8.28
CA ASP A 138 -16.49 26.75 8.89
C ASP A 138 -15.48 27.76 8.34
N SER A 139 -15.92 29.02 8.16
CA SER A 139 -15.06 30.13 7.77
C SER A 139 -15.09 31.23 8.83
N VAL A 140 -13.92 31.53 9.40
CA VAL A 140 -13.75 32.45 10.53
C VAL A 140 -12.82 33.59 10.16
N THR A 141 -13.24 34.83 10.38
CA THR A 141 -12.36 35.99 10.21
C THR A 141 -11.51 36.21 11.47
N VAL A 142 -10.19 36.21 11.34
CA VAL A 142 -9.24 36.40 12.44
C VAL A 142 -8.28 37.56 12.15
N GLN A 143 -7.90 38.30 13.19
CA GLN A 143 -6.93 39.39 13.08
C GLN A 143 -5.57 38.96 13.61
N LEU A 144 -4.58 38.89 12.72
CA LEU A 144 -3.20 38.56 13.05
C LEU A 144 -2.39 39.83 13.32
N ASN A 145 -1.63 39.83 14.42
CA ASN A 145 -0.60 40.82 14.71
C ASN A 145 0.66 40.55 13.88
N ALA A 146 1.46 41.59 13.63
CA ALA A 146 2.79 41.39 13.07
C ALA A 146 3.66 40.55 14.04
N GLY A 147 4.33 39.52 13.55
CA GLY A 147 5.03 38.53 14.37
C GLY A 147 4.22 37.23 14.54
N TRP A 148 4.53 36.46 15.58
CA TRP A 148 3.86 35.17 15.86
C TRP A 148 2.51 35.37 16.53
N ASN A 149 1.54 34.59 16.09
CA ASN A 149 0.18 34.54 16.62
C ASN A 149 -0.16 33.10 16.99
N THR A 150 -1.00 32.92 18.00
CA THR A 150 -1.44 31.61 18.49
C THR A 150 -2.86 31.34 18.05
N ILE A 151 -3.11 30.18 17.45
CA ILE A 151 -4.44 29.67 17.13
C ILE A 151 -4.69 28.42 17.97
N VAL A 152 -5.83 28.37 18.66
CA VAL A 152 -6.27 27.22 19.45
C VAL A 152 -7.67 26.82 19.02
N LEU A 153 -7.85 25.53 18.72
CA LEU A 153 -9.12 24.88 18.46
C LEU A 153 -9.45 23.99 19.66
N LYS A 154 -10.70 24.01 20.10
CA LYS A 154 -11.27 23.06 21.05
C LYS A 154 -12.30 22.23 20.32
N ILE A 155 -12.10 20.92 20.23
CA ILE A 155 -12.92 20.00 19.46
C ILE A 155 -13.60 19.03 20.44
N ALA A 156 -14.93 19.01 20.43
CA ALA A 156 -15.74 18.17 21.30
C ALA A 156 -16.40 17.04 20.51
N ASN A 157 -15.95 15.81 20.74
CA ASN A 157 -16.52 14.60 20.14
C ASN A 157 -17.70 14.06 20.95
N ASN A 158 -18.75 13.64 20.26
CA ASN A 158 -19.84 12.90 20.83
C ASN A 158 -19.63 11.39 20.61
N GLU A 159 -19.80 10.88 19.38
CA GLU A 159 -19.67 9.45 19.03
C GLU A 159 -19.20 9.31 17.56
N GLY A 160 -18.42 8.28 17.24
CA GLY A 160 -17.95 8.02 15.87
C GLY A 160 -16.57 8.61 15.58
N GLY A 161 -16.39 9.19 14.37
CA GLY A 161 -15.12 9.79 13.95
C GLY A 161 -14.67 10.89 14.90
N TYR A 162 -13.37 11.22 14.90
CA TYR A 162 -12.87 12.31 15.72
C TYR A 162 -11.67 13.00 15.09
N GLY A 163 -11.82 14.24 14.60
CA GLY A 163 -10.73 14.97 13.99
C GLY A 163 -11.01 16.45 13.74
N ALA A 164 -10.00 17.17 13.24
CA ALA A 164 -10.12 18.56 12.83
C ALA A 164 -9.12 18.98 11.75
N SER A 165 -9.46 20.00 10.98
CA SER A 165 -8.59 20.64 9.98
C SER A 165 -8.59 22.15 10.16
N ALA A 166 -7.51 22.80 9.75
CA ALA A 166 -7.51 24.25 9.60
C ALA A 166 -6.60 24.69 8.44
N ARG A 167 -6.94 25.79 7.78
CA ARG A 167 -6.08 26.49 6.82
C ARG A 167 -6.44 27.95 6.72
N PHE A 168 -5.49 28.80 6.33
CA PHE A 168 -5.81 30.18 5.95
C PHE A 168 -6.25 30.21 4.48
N ALA A 169 -7.34 30.92 4.18
CA ALA A 169 -7.85 31.11 2.83
C ALA A 169 -7.30 32.37 2.14
N ASP A 170 -6.71 33.27 2.93
CA ASP A 170 -6.07 34.50 2.49
C ASP A 170 -5.02 34.94 3.53
N GLY A 171 -4.27 36.00 3.21
CA GLY A 171 -3.19 36.52 4.05
C GLY A 171 -1.81 36.33 3.44
N THR A 172 -1.02 37.40 3.31
CA THR A 172 0.22 37.37 2.54
C THR A 172 1.42 37.13 3.46
N GLY A 173 2.27 36.17 3.10
CA GLY A 173 3.53 35.88 3.79
C GLY A 173 3.38 35.18 5.14
N LEU A 174 2.27 34.48 5.36
CA LEU A 174 2.04 33.71 6.59
C LEU A 174 2.95 32.48 6.65
N VAL A 175 3.51 32.20 7.83
CA VAL A 175 4.34 31.00 8.08
C VAL A 175 3.78 30.24 9.27
N LEU A 176 3.42 28.97 9.07
CA LEU A 176 2.87 28.10 10.11
C LEU A 176 3.97 27.37 10.88
N ALA A 177 3.74 27.11 12.17
CA ALA A 177 4.55 26.25 13.01
C ALA A 177 3.68 25.60 14.09
N ALA A 178 3.95 24.36 14.46
CA ALA A 178 3.22 23.76 15.59
C ALA A 178 3.67 24.28 16.95
N GLU A 179 4.91 24.73 17.11
CA GLU A 179 5.42 25.27 18.38
C GLU A 179 5.72 26.76 18.27
N ASN A 180 5.51 27.49 19.37
CA ASN A 180 5.88 28.89 19.48
C ASN A 180 7.42 28.99 19.45
N PRO A 181 8.02 29.61 18.43
CA PRO A 181 9.48 29.62 18.29
C PRO A 181 10.18 30.70 19.14
N TRP A 182 9.53 31.25 20.18
CA TRP A 182 10.15 32.20 21.11
C TRP A 182 9.89 31.87 22.59
N PRO A 183 10.92 31.90 23.48
CA PRO A 183 10.71 32.03 24.92
C PRO A 183 10.42 33.48 25.32
N ALA A 184 9.56 33.69 26.33
CA ALA A 184 9.17 35.04 26.76
C ALA A 184 10.36 35.97 27.08
N GLN A 185 10.25 37.22 26.62
CA GLN A 185 10.99 38.46 26.97
C GLN A 185 12.10 39.00 26.01
N HIS A 186 11.69 40.00 25.20
CA HIS A 186 12.39 41.28 24.87
C HIS A 186 13.68 41.31 23.98
N PRO A 187 14.13 42.49 23.47
CA PRO A 187 13.83 43.08 22.15
C PRO A 187 15.03 43.13 21.15
N LEU A 188 14.72 43.53 19.91
CA LEU A 188 15.59 43.78 18.75
C LEU A 188 17.01 44.30 19.06
N THR A 189 18.05 43.60 18.57
CA THR A 189 19.31 44.18 18.05
C THR A 189 20.10 43.14 17.22
N ASP A 190 20.61 43.58 16.08
CA ASP A 190 21.66 42.96 15.23
C ASP A 190 22.82 43.99 15.18
N PRO A 191 24.11 43.71 14.84
CA PRO A 191 24.76 42.46 14.38
C PRO A 191 26.12 42.14 15.04
N ARG A 192 26.62 40.90 14.81
CA ARG A 192 27.95 40.53 14.24
C ARG A 192 28.52 39.18 14.73
N LEU A 193 29.31 38.58 13.82
CA LEU A 193 30.29 37.48 13.98
C LEU A 193 29.67 36.06 14.09
N GLU A 194 30.13 35.01 13.41
CA GLU A 194 31.33 34.77 12.60
C GLU A 194 31.11 33.51 11.74
N ILE A 195 31.79 33.39 10.60
CA ILE A 195 31.78 32.20 9.74
C ILE A 195 32.83 31.21 10.28
N ALA A 196 32.48 29.93 10.51
CA ALA A 196 33.50 28.88 10.58
C ALA A 196 32.97 27.46 10.28
N SER A 197 33.44 26.92 9.14
CA SER A 197 33.55 25.51 8.73
C SER A 197 32.28 24.72 8.35
N LYS A 198 32.39 23.99 7.22
CA LYS A 198 31.51 22.88 6.85
C LYS A 198 32.06 21.64 7.56
N SER A 199 31.61 21.31 8.76
CA SER A 199 31.95 20.05 9.43
C SER A 199 30.73 19.14 9.52
N LEU A 200 30.96 17.82 9.46
CA LEU A 200 29.99 16.80 9.82
C LEU A 200 30.35 16.32 11.23
N SER A 201 29.44 16.49 12.18
CA SER A 201 29.69 16.17 13.58
C SER A 201 28.88 14.95 13.99
N PHE A 202 29.55 13.93 14.53
CA PHE A 202 28.91 12.76 15.12
C PHE A 202 29.10 12.79 16.64
N ARG A 203 27.99 12.85 17.39
CA ARG A 203 28.02 12.75 18.85
C ARG A 203 27.31 11.49 19.32
N PHE A 204 28.00 10.71 20.11
CA PHE A 204 27.50 9.47 20.68
C PHE A 204 27.12 9.65 22.13
N ARG A 205 26.02 9.05 22.57
CA ARG A 205 25.52 9.10 23.95
C ARG A 205 24.99 7.74 24.37
N PHE A 206 25.19 7.32 25.61
CA PHE A 206 24.41 6.19 26.13
C PHE A 206 22.99 6.61 26.45
N ALA A 207 22.04 5.68 26.46
CA ALA A 207 20.64 6.05 26.69
C ALA A 207 20.31 6.38 28.13
N ASP A 208 21.13 5.90 29.07
CA ASP A 208 21.08 6.21 30.49
C ASP A 208 21.81 7.51 30.85
N GLN A 209 22.43 8.19 29.89
CA GLN A 209 23.29 9.35 30.14
C GLN A 209 23.14 10.45 29.08
N ASP A 210 22.88 11.67 29.51
CA ASP A 210 22.83 12.84 28.62
C ASP A 210 24.23 13.30 28.15
N ALA A 211 25.28 12.76 28.77
CA ALA A 211 26.67 13.08 28.43
C ALA A 211 27.05 12.50 27.05
N VAL A 212 27.78 13.31 26.27
CA VAL A 212 28.42 12.85 25.04
C VAL A 212 29.60 11.96 25.43
N VAL A 213 29.51 10.69 25.07
CA VAL A 213 30.50 9.64 25.37
C VAL A 213 31.64 9.68 24.36
N ALA A 214 31.33 10.02 23.11
CA ALA A 214 32.32 10.29 22.07
C ALA A 214 31.77 11.37 21.13
N SER A 215 32.65 12.23 20.62
CA SER A 215 32.31 13.24 19.60
C SER A 215 33.40 13.21 18.55
N VAL A 216 33.02 13.14 17.29
CA VAL A 216 33.95 13.24 16.17
C VAL A 216 33.45 14.31 15.22
N ASP A 217 34.27 15.34 15.02
CA ASP A 217 34.01 16.44 14.11
C ASP A 217 34.90 16.29 12.89
N LEU A 218 34.27 16.09 11.73
CA LEU A 218 34.98 15.79 10.49
C LEU A 218 35.04 17.04 9.62
N PRO A 219 36.24 17.57 9.33
CA PRO A 219 36.38 18.73 8.47
C PRO A 219 36.12 18.32 7.02
N LEU A 220 35.16 18.97 6.35
CA LEU A 220 34.89 18.69 4.94
C LEU A 220 35.98 19.33 4.07
N ARG A 221 36.84 18.50 3.47
CA ARG A 221 37.83 18.97 2.49
C ARG A 221 37.12 19.41 1.20
N ASN A 222 37.34 20.66 0.80
CA ASN A 222 37.22 21.04 -0.60
C ASN A 222 38.43 20.42 -1.34
N SER A 223 38.17 19.63 -2.39
CA SER A 223 39.22 19.23 -3.32
C SER A 223 39.72 20.45 -4.09
N GLY A 224 40.83 21.05 -3.64
CA GLY A 224 41.51 22.16 -4.32
C GLY A 224 42.58 22.84 -3.46
N SER A 225 43.80 22.29 -3.51
CA SER A 225 45.12 22.86 -3.15
C SER A 225 45.39 23.48 -1.76
N ALA A 226 46.40 22.88 -1.12
CA ALA A 226 47.49 23.44 -0.30
C ALA A 226 47.25 24.09 1.09
N SER A 227 47.95 23.47 2.07
CA SER A 227 48.56 23.98 3.30
C SER A 227 47.73 24.74 4.33
N ALA A 228 47.47 24.11 5.48
CA ALA A 228 48.01 24.51 6.79
C ALA A 228 47.57 23.49 7.86
N ARG A 229 48.45 23.28 8.84
CA ARG A 229 48.38 22.28 9.90
C ARG A 229 47.45 22.69 11.04
N ASP A 230 47.11 21.65 11.82
CA ASP A 230 46.62 21.62 13.21
C ASP A 230 45.19 22.09 13.49
N VAL A 231 44.33 21.13 13.88
CA VAL A 231 43.08 21.40 14.61
C VAL A 231 43.08 20.54 15.87
N VAL A 232 42.96 21.23 17.00
CA VAL A 232 42.91 20.74 18.38
C VAL A 232 41.52 20.15 18.67
N LEU A 233 41.49 19.02 19.38
CA LEU A 233 40.29 18.41 19.96
C LEU A 233 39.74 19.32 21.08
N GLU A 234 38.51 19.83 20.93
CA GLU A 234 37.78 20.47 22.04
C GLU A 234 36.66 19.56 22.57
N TYR A 235 36.75 19.24 23.86
CA TYR A 235 35.74 18.54 24.64
C TYR A 235 34.79 19.56 25.28
N SER A 236 33.48 19.34 25.19
CA SER A 236 32.51 20.00 26.09
C SER A 236 31.45 19.03 26.60
N SER A 237 31.39 18.93 27.93
CA SER A 237 30.33 18.30 28.71
C SER A 237 29.23 19.32 29.01
N GLY A 238 27.98 19.01 28.68
CA GLY A 238 26.84 19.86 29.04
C GLY A 238 25.48 19.29 28.58
N SER A 239 24.57 19.17 29.55
CA SER A 239 23.27 18.49 29.58
C SER A 239 22.11 19.23 28.87
N GLY A 240 21.12 18.47 28.38
CA GLY A 240 19.78 19.00 28.00
C GLY A 240 19.10 18.23 26.86
N ALA A 241 17.98 17.57 27.16
CA ALA A 241 17.26 16.60 26.34
C ALA A 241 16.07 17.18 25.53
N GLY A 242 15.67 16.45 24.48
CA GLY A 242 14.43 16.64 23.71
C GLY A 242 14.56 16.22 22.23
N ARG A 243 14.16 14.99 21.88
CA ARG A 243 14.36 14.35 20.56
C ARG A 243 13.04 14.09 19.83
N ARG A 244 13.01 14.42 18.53
CA ARG A 244 12.22 13.76 17.48
C ARG A 244 13.14 12.78 16.73
N SER A 245 12.72 11.55 16.52
CA SER A 245 13.36 10.59 15.62
C SER A 245 12.73 10.70 14.22
N LYS A 246 13.54 10.97 13.20
CA LYS A 246 13.17 10.78 11.79
C LYS A 246 14.21 9.84 11.14
N PRO A 247 13.81 8.90 10.27
CA PRO A 247 14.75 8.23 9.38
C PRO A 247 15.41 9.28 8.47
N LEU A 248 16.73 9.16 8.27
CA LEU A 248 17.46 9.98 7.31
C LEU A 248 17.56 9.23 5.97
N SER A 249 17.28 9.99 4.94
CA SER A 249 17.45 9.73 3.51
C SER A 249 18.71 10.50 3.09
N PHE A 250 19.71 9.84 2.48
CA PHE A 250 21.00 10.47 2.13
C PHE A 250 21.23 10.44 0.62
N ALA A 251 21.54 11.58 0.00
CA ALA A 251 21.86 11.63 -1.42
C ALA A 251 23.26 11.09 -1.67
N GLY A 252 23.49 10.16 -2.60
CA GLY A 252 24.69 9.29 -2.58
C GLY A 252 26.03 9.87 -3.03
N GLY A 253 26.23 11.20 -2.97
CA GLY A 253 27.55 11.77 -2.66
C GLY A 253 27.87 11.67 -1.16
N GLU A 254 26.84 11.54 -0.33
CA GLU A 254 26.88 11.41 1.12
C GLU A 254 27.17 9.98 1.57
N LEU A 255 26.80 8.92 0.83
CA LEU A 255 27.10 7.53 1.24
C LEU A 255 28.61 7.28 1.35
N LYS A 256 29.38 7.65 0.32
CA LYS A 256 30.84 7.56 0.33
C LYS A 256 31.45 8.42 1.44
N ARG A 257 30.89 9.61 1.69
CA ARG A 257 31.35 10.55 2.70
C ARG A 257 31.03 10.10 4.13
N ILE A 258 29.83 9.58 4.35
CA ILE A 258 29.40 8.98 5.60
C ILE A 258 30.27 7.76 5.86
N LEU A 259 30.42 6.81 4.94
CA LEU A 259 31.20 5.60 5.24
C LEU A 259 32.69 5.89 5.51
N SER A 260 33.31 6.79 4.75
CA SER A 260 34.73 7.15 4.91
C SER A 260 35.02 8.06 6.10
N ASP A 261 34.07 8.92 6.46
CA ASP A 261 34.22 9.86 7.57
C ASP A 261 33.50 9.36 8.85
N PHE A 262 32.65 8.32 8.79
CA PHE A 262 31.93 7.83 9.96
C PHE A 262 32.93 7.27 10.99
N PRO A 263 32.82 7.66 12.25
CA PRO A 263 33.80 7.30 13.27
C PRO A 263 33.57 5.87 13.77
N TRP A 264 33.98 4.91 12.95
CA TRP A 264 33.80 3.48 13.18
C TRP A 264 34.49 3.00 14.46
N SER A 265 35.64 3.57 14.79
CA SER A 265 36.37 3.28 16.03
C SER A 265 35.57 3.65 17.27
N GLU A 266 34.89 4.80 17.26
CA GLU A 266 34.10 5.34 18.36
C GLU A 266 32.74 4.62 18.45
N ALA A 267 32.10 4.37 17.31
CA ALA A 267 30.91 3.55 17.25
C ALA A 267 31.18 2.13 17.76
N ALA A 268 32.32 1.53 17.38
CA ALA A 268 32.78 0.26 17.93
C ALA A 268 33.05 0.37 19.43
N ALA A 269 33.70 1.44 19.90
CA ALA A 269 33.99 1.69 21.31
C ALA A 269 32.74 1.79 22.19
N ILE A 270 31.68 2.39 21.68
CA ILE A 270 30.41 2.56 22.38
C ILE A 270 29.58 1.29 22.30
N ALA A 271 29.61 0.60 21.17
CA ALA A 271 29.12 -0.77 21.07
C ALA A 271 29.82 -1.70 22.07
N ARG A 272 31.09 -1.44 22.47
CA ARG A 272 31.81 -2.24 23.49
C ARG A 272 31.13 -2.24 24.85
N SER A 273 30.28 -1.27 25.17
CA SER A 273 29.68 -1.14 26.51
C SER A 273 28.44 -2.01 26.72
N GLY A 274 27.87 -2.57 25.65
CA GLY A 274 26.62 -3.34 25.70
C GLY A 274 25.37 -2.53 26.04
N LYS A 275 25.49 -1.20 26.19
CA LYS A 275 24.38 -0.32 26.55
C LYS A 275 23.65 0.22 25.32
N PRO A 276 22.34 0.52 25.43
CA PRO A 276 21.66 1.33 24.43
C PRO A 276 22.39 2.65 24.23
N PHE A 277 22.58 3.05 22.98
CA PHE A 277 23.25 4.29 22.66
C PHE A 277 22.58 5.00 21.50
N PHE A 278 22.88 6.28 21.39
CA PHE A 278 22.36 7.16 20.37
C PHE A 278 23.49 7.79 19.59
N VAL A 279 23.30 7.92 18.29
CA VAL A 279 24.20 8.69 17.42
C VAL A 279 23.46 9.92 16.94
N ARG A 280 23.96 11.09 17.31
CA ARG A 280 23.50 12.37 16.77
C ARG A 280 24.45 12.78 15.65
N ALA A 281 23.94 12.80 14.42
CA ALA A 281 24.66 13.36 13.29
C ALA A 281 24.17 14.80 13.07
N SER A 282 25.11 15.72 12.95
CA SER A 282 24.86 17.15 12.79
C SER A 282 25.57 17.66 11.52
N TYR A 283 24.80 18.23 10.59
CA TYR A 283 25.32 18.81 9.35
C TYR A 283 24.56 20.09 9.00
N GLN A 284 25.27 21.20 8.77
CA GLN A 284 24.69 22.49 8.39
C GLN A 284 23.46 22.90 9.24
N ARG A 285 23.57 22.75 10.57
CA ARG A 285 22.51 23.04 11.56
C ARG A 285 21.28 22.13 11.51
N ARG A 286 21.33 21.00 10.80
CA ARG A 286 20.35 19.92 10.92
C ARG A 286 20.92 18.80 11.79
N ASP A 287 20.19 18.48 12.85
CA ASP A 287 20.52 17.39 13.75
C ASP A 287 19.56 16.23 13.55
N THR A 288 20.09 15.03 13.38
CA THR A 288 19.29 13.80 13.42
C THR A 288 19.87 12.88 14.47
N THR A 289 18.99 12.32 15.31
CA THR A 289 19.40 11.30 16.26
C THR A 289 18.86 9.94 15.87
N PHE A 290 19.76 8.98 15.80
CA PHE A 290 19.47 7.57 15.71
C PHE A 290 19.54 6.92 17.09
N SER A 291 18.55 6.09 17.41
CA SER A 291 18.53 5.26 18.61
C SER A 291 18.93 3.84 18.27
N PHE A 292 19.86 3.30 19.04
CA PHE A 292 20.31 1.92 18.91
C PHE A 292 20.16 1.26 20.29
N PRO A 293 19.03 0.56 20.52
CA PRO A 293 18.81 -0.21 21.74
C PRO A 293 19.97 -1.15 22.08
N PHE A 294 20.63 -1.72 21.07
CA PHE A 294 21.87 -2.47 21.19
C PHE A 294 22.67 -2.38 19.88
N ALA A 295 23.94 -2.78 19.92
CA ALA A 295 24.83 -2.65 18.78
C ALA A 295 24.39 -3.46 17.54
N GLY A 296 23.65 -4.56 17.72
CA GLY A 296 23.03 -5.30 16.63
C GLY A 296 22.02 -4.48 15.81
N ASP A 297 21.30 -3.53 16.41
CA ASP A 297 20.40 -2.62 15.68
C ASP A 297 21.18 -1.64 14.80
N PHE A 298 22.38 -1.24 15.24
CA PHE A 298 23.29 -0.41 14.45
C PHE A 298 23.78 -1.16 13.21
N LEU A 299 24.22 -2.42 13.36
CA LEU A 299 24.57 -3.28 12.22
C LEU A 299 23.38 -3.55 11.30
N LYS A 300 22.18 -3.79 11.86
CA LYS A 300 20.97 -3.97 11.05
C LYS A 300 20.68 -2.75 10.20
N LYS A 301 20.87 -1.54 10.72
CA LYS A 301 20.72 -0.29 9.96
C LYS A 301 21.78 -0.16 8.85
N PHE A 302 22.99 -0.67 9.05
CA PHE A 302 24.01 -0.69 8.02
C PHE A 302 23.62 -1.55 6.81
N PHE A 303 23.08 -2.76 7.04
CA PHE A 303 22.64 -3.68 5.97
C PHE A 303 21.20 -3.45 5.49
N GLN A 304 20.51 -2.43 6.01
CA GLN A 304 19.22 -2.00 5.44
C GLN A 304 19.41 -1.34 4.06
N PRO A 305 18.36 -1.23 3.24
CA PRO A 305 18.39 -0.39 2.04
C PRO A 305 18.52 1.08 2.41
N TRP A 306 19.40 1.81 1.73
CA TRP A 306 19.59 3.25 1.93
C TRP A 306 19.09 3.96 0.70
N ASP A 307 18.43 5.10 0.90
CA ASP A 307 18.05 5.96 -0.22
C ASP A 307 19.29 6.30 -1.05
N PHE A 308 19.14 6.13 -2.34
CA PHE A 308 20.19 6.30 -3.31
C PHE A 308 19.83 7.48 -4.21
N ASP A 309 19.87 8.70 -3.67
CA ASP A 309 19.40 9.92 -4.37
C ASP A 309 20.52 10.80 -4.95
N GLY A 310 20.16 11.76 -5.80
CA GLY A 310 21.13 12.61 -6.52
C GLY A 310 21.33 12.20 -7.98
N TRP A 311 20.26 11.72 -8.60
CA TRP A 311 20.21 11.41 -10.02
C TRP A 311 20.21 12.69 -10.86
N LYS A 312 20.93 12.66 -12.00
CA LYS A 312 20.73 13.63 -13.07
C LYS A 312 19.51 13.19 -13.87
N ALA A 313 18.52 14.07 -14.02
CA ALA A 313 17.29 13.79 -14.77
C ALA A 313 17.31 14.55 -16.10
N GLU A 314 16.94 13.87 -17.18
CA GLU A 314 16.78 14.44 -18.51
C GLU A 314 15.45 13.98 -19.11
N ARG A 315 14.54 14.92 -19.41
CA ARG A 315 13.23 14.59 -19.97
C ARG A 315 13.34 14.49 -21.49
N HIS A 316 13.06 13.32 -22.05
CA HIS A 316 13.13 13.07 -23.49
C HIS A 316 11.85 13.49 -24.23
N ASN A 317 10.67 13.27 -23.62
CA ASN A 317 9.37 13.69 -24.15
C ASN A 317 8.32 13.83 -23.03
N ASP A 318 7.06 14.07 -23.37
CA ASP A 318 5.95 14.22 -22.43
C ASP A 318 5.57 12.93 -21.67
N ARG A 319 6.26 11.82 -21.94
CA ARG A 319 6.04 10.50 -21.34
C ARG A 319 7.31 9.81 -20.86
N THR A 320 8.50 10.30 -21.17
CA THR A 320 9.78 9.60 -20.96
C THR A 320 10.83 10.49 -20.29
N GLU A 321 11.49 9.95 -19.27
CA GLU A 321 12.55 10.60 -18.51
C GLU A 321 13.73 9.65 -18.27
N LEU A 322 14.95 10.12 -18.50
CA LEU A 322 16.19 9.40 -18.23
C LEU A 322 16.81 9.90 -16.93
N ARG A 323 17.17 8.99 -16.03
CA ARG A 323 17.85 9.25 -14.76
C ARG A 323 19.24 8.61 -14.82
N ILE A 324 20.32 9.38 -14.62
CA ILE A 324 21.70 8.89 -14.65
C ILE A 324 22.40 9.15 -13.32
N ARG A 325 23.15 8.15 -12.84
CA ARG A 325 23.94 8.22 -11.61
C ARG A 325 25.24 7.42 -11.73
N THR A 326 26.34 7.97 -11.24
CA THR A 326 27.60 7.23 -11.10
C THR A 326 27.85 6.89 -9.64
N PHE A 327 28.07 5.61 -9.36
CA PHE A 327 28.49 5.08 -8.08
C PHE A 327 29.97 4.70 -8.12
N VAL A 328 30.72 5.03 -7.07
CA VAL A 328 32.11 4.58 -6.89
C VAL A 328 32.19 3.83 -5.56
N VAL A 329 32.55 2.56 -5.63
CA VAL A 329 32.67 1.68 -4.47
C VAL A 329 33.69 2.26 -3.49
N PRO A 330 33.28 2.64 -2.28
CA PRO A 330 34.18 3.11 -1.25
C PRO A 330 34.86 1.91 -0.56
N ASP A 331 35.95 2.17 0.15
CA ASP A 331 36.83 1.13 0.72
C ASP A 331 36.08 0.21 1.70
N GLU A 332 35.14 0.78 2.46
CA GLU A 332 34.37 0.12 3.51
C GLU A 332 33.36 -0.90 2.97
N LEU A 333 33.06 -0.82 1.68
CA LEU A 333 32.16 -1.76 0.99
C LEU A 333 32.91 -2.84 0.21
N ALA A 334 34.24 -2.80 0.18
CA ALA A 334 35.03 -3.80 -0.51
C ALA A 334 34.79 -5.20 0.08
N GLY A 335 34.64 -6.21 -0.77
CA GLY A 335 34.35 -7.58 -0.36
C GLY A 335 32.87 -7.90 -0.18
N LEU A 336 31.97 -6.90 -0.22
CA LEU A 336 30.52 -7.10 -0.07
C LEU A 336 29.82 -7.31 -1.41
N LYS A 337 28.67 -7.99 -1.35
CA LYS A 337 27.69 -8.00 -2.43
C LYS A 337 26.93 -6.67 -2.39
N LEU A 338 26.82 -5.99 -3.51
CA LEU A 338 26.14 -4.71 -3.63
C LEU A 338 24.94 -4.82 -4.52
N ARG A 339 23.80 -4.37 -4.02
CA ARG A 339 22.55 -4.34 -4.76
C ARG A 339 22.02 -2.94 -4.93
N PHE A 340 21.32 -2.76 -6.03
CA PHE A 340 20.63 -1.55 -6.41
C PHE A 340 19.20 -1.91 -6.76
N ALA A 341 18.24 -1.22 -6.16
CA ALA A 341 16.84 -1.31 -6.54
C ALA A 341 16.33 0.07 -6.91
N VAL A 342 15.43 0.10 -7.88
CA VAL A 342 14.72 1.31 -8.29
C VAL A 342 13.24 0.96 -8.37
N ASP A 343 12.43 1.86 -7.82
CA ASP A 343 10.99 1.84 -7.90
C ASP A 343 10.54 3.07 -8.68
N ILE A 344 9.83 2.81 -9.78
CA ILE A 344 9.33 3.81 -10.71
C ILE A 344 7.80 3.98 -10.65
N GLY A 345 7.19 3.48 -9.56
CA GLY A 345 5.74 3.39 -9.40
C GLY A 345 5.10 2.58 -10.51
N GLU A 346 3.95 3.06 -10.99
CA GLU A 346 3.18 2.45 -12.09
C GLU A 346 3.81 2.67 -13.48
N SER A 347 4.99 3.28 -13.56
CA SER A 347 5.68 3.52 -14.83
C SER A 347 6.42 2.26 -15.32
N TRP A 348 6.77 2.27 -16.61
CA TRP A 348 7.68 1.31 -17.22
C TRP A 348 9.10 1.85 -17.22
N GLY A 349 10.10 0.98 -17.10
CA GLY A 349 11.47 1.44 -17.19
C GLY A 349 12.46 0.44 -17.72
N GLU A 350 13.63 0.95 -18.08
CA GLU A 350 14.81 0.19 -18.48
C GLU A 350 15.97 0.60 -17.58
N VAL A 351 16.73 -0.37 -17.05
CA VAL A 351 18.00 -0.10 -16.34
C VAL A 351 19.17 -0.52 -17.21
N LYS A 352 20.11 0.40 -17.41
CA LYS A 352 21.42 0.13 -18.02
C LYS A 352 22.52 0.28 -16.99
N LEU A 353 23.47 -0.64 -17.04
CA LEU A 353 24.68 -0.62 -16.23
C LEU A 353 25.88 -0.46 -17.16
N ASN A 354 26.64 0.61 -16.97
CA ASN A 354 27.79 0.97 -17.80
C ASN A 354 27.45 1.04 -19.31
N GLY A 355 26.23 1.44 -19.65
CA GLY A 355 25.73 1.55 -21.03
C GLY A 355 25.12 0.25 -21.60
N GLU A 356 25.24 -0.87 -20.90
CA GLU A 356 24.61 -2.14 -21.29
C GLU A 356 23.24 -2.29 -20.63
N SER A 357 22.21 -2.63 -21.40
CA SER A 357 20.87 -2.89 -20.87
C SER A 357 20.87 -4.18 -20.07
N VAL A 358 20.69 -4.06 -18.76
CA VAL A 358 20.66 -5.18 -17.80
C VAL A 358 19.24 -5.53 -17.37
N LEU A 359 18.34 -4.54 -17.39
CA LEU A 359 16.90 -4.74 -17.23
C LEU A 359 16.21 -3.99 -18.37
N PRO A 360 15.99 -4.61 -19.53
CA PRO A 360 15.44 -3.94 -20.71
C PRO A 360 13.98 -3.50 -20.53
N ARG A 361 13.28 -4.07 -19.54
CA ARG A 361 11.92 -3.68 -19.16
C ARG A 361 11.59 -4.12 -17.74
N PHE A 362 11.07 -3.21 -16.93
CA PHE A 362 10.57 -3.48 -15.57
C PHE A 362 9.46 -2.46 -15.19
N SER A 363 8.69 -2.73 -14.14
CA SER A 363 7.76 -1.77 -13.49
C SER A 363 7.81 -1.88 -11.97
N GLY A 364 7.46 -0.81 -11.26
CA GLY A 364 7.58 -0.76 -9.80
C GLY A 364 9.00 -1.10 -9.32
N ASP A 365 9.11 -1.86 -8.23
CA ASP A 365 10.38 -2.31 -7.61
C ASP A 365 11.04 -3.51 -8.31
N SER A 366 10.52 -3.99 -9.45
CA SER A 366 11.17 -5.04 -10.24
C SER A 366 12.51 -4.60 -10.87
N GLY A 367 12.89 -3.33 -10.69
CA GLY A 367 14.17 -2.72 -11.06
C GLY A 367 15.37 -3.14 -10.21
N GLU A 368 15.24 -4.14 -9.32
CA GLU A 368 16.35 -4.63 -8.49
C GLU A 368 17.36 -5.48 -9.27
N LEU A 369 18.64 -5.11 -9.14
CA LEU A 369 19.78 -5.80 -9.72
C LEU A 369 20.97 -5.86 -8.75
N THR A 370 21.79 -6.90 -8.91
CA THR A 370 23.07 -7.01 -8.23
C THR A 370 24.11 -6.24 -9.05
N LEU A 371 24.69 -5.20 -8.47
CA LEU A 371 25.78 -4.43 -9.09
C LEU A 371 27.06 -5.27 -9.13
N THR A 372 27.36 -5.98 -8.04
CA THR A 372 28.49 -6.91 -7.93
C THR A 372 28.30 -7.85 -6.75
N THR A 373 28.84 -9.06 -6.86
CA THR A 373 28.88 -10.04 -5.77
C THR A 373 30.12 -9.89 -4.88
N ASN A 374 31.11 -9.11 -5.31
CA ASN A 374 32.35 -8.89 -4.58
C ASN A 374 32.93 -7.52 -4.97
N ALA A 375 32.49 -6.48 -4.27
CA ALA A 375 32.84 -5.12 -4.60
C ALA A 375 34.35 -4.86 -4.45
N ARG A 376 34.95 -4.17 -5.41
CA ARG A 376 36.35 -3.77 -5.34
C ARG A 376 36.46 -2.28 -5.06
N LYS A 377 37.37 -1.92 -4.16
CA LYS A 377 37.72 -0.52 -3.87
C LYS A 377 37.91 0.29 -5.16
N GLY A 378 37.24 1.43 -5.27
CA GLY A 378 37.38 2.37 -6.39
C GLY A 378 36.69 1.96 -7.69
N GLU A 379 36.05 0.79 -7.72
CA GLU A 379 35.26 0.32 -8.85
C GLU A 379 34.09 1.27 -9.12
N ARG A 380 33.77 1.49 -10.40
CA ARG A 380 32.80 2.50 -10.83
C ARG A 380 31.66 1.85 -11.62
N TYR A 381 30.43 2.25 -11.27
CA TYR A 381 29.21 1.84 -11.95
C TYR A 381 28.44 3.08 -12.41
N THR A 382 28.15 3.19 -13.70
CA THR A 382 27.19 4.17 -14.22
C THR A 382 25.86 3.47 -14.38
N ILE A 383 24.84 3.94 -13.65
CA ILE A 383 23.49 3.41 -13.67
C ILE A 383 22.62 4.42 -14.41
N GLU A 384 21.90 3.94 -15.40
CA GLU A 384 20.94 4.71 -16.18
C GLU A 384 19.57 4.06 -16.03
N VAL A 385 18.55 4.83 -15.65
CA VAL A 385 17.17 4.37 -15.55
C VAL A 385 16.32 5.21 -16.51
N VAL A 386 15.85 4.60 -17.58
CA VAL A 386 14.84 5.20 -18.46
C VAL A 386 13.50 4.90 -17.85
N VAL A 387 12.64 5.90 -17.68
CA VAL A 387 11.28 5.77 -17.15
C VAL A 387 10.29 6.27 -18.18
N THR A 388 9.24 5.50 -18.44
CA THR A 388 8.20 5.74 -19.45
C THR A 388 6.82 5.57 -18.82
N SER A 389 6.00 6.62 -18.85
CA SER A 389 4.64 6.65 -18.31
C SER A 389 3.59 6.32 -19.39
N GLY A 390 2.53 5.61 -18.99
CA GLY A 390 1.37 5.31 -19.85
C GLY A 390 0.51 6.55 -20.18
N ALA A 391 0.45 7.51 -19.26
CA ALA A 391 -0.23 8.79 -19.43
C ALA A 391 0.76 9.97 -19.61
N PRO A 392 0.36 11.08 -20.27
CA PRO A 392 1.17 12.30 -20.33
C PRO A 392 1.52 12.83 -18.93
N LEU A 393 2.78 13.17 -18.73
CA LEU A 393 3.33 13.57 -17.43
C LEU A 393 2.76 14.92 -16.97
N LYS A 394 1.78 14.89 -16.06
CA LYS A 394 1.21 16.10 -15.42
C LYS A 394 2.03 16.61 -14.23
N LYS A 395 2.95 15.80 -13.65
CA LYS A 395 3.89 16.08 -12.53
C LYS A 395 5.21 15.28 -12.68
N ASP A 396 6.11 15.32 -11.67
CA ASP A 396 7.32 14.47 -11.58
C ASP A 396 6.96 12.98 -11.54
N ILE A 397 7.78 12.14 -12.18
CA ILE A 397 7.61 10.68 -12.16
C ILE A 397 7.94 10.14 -10.76
N ALA A 398 7.09 9.24 -10.25
CA ALA A 398 7.42 8.46 -9.06
C ALA A 398 8.74 7.73 -9.30
N PHE A 399 9.77 8.11 -8.55
CA PHE A 399 11.10 7.55 -8.68
C PHE A 399 11.71 7.51 -7.29
N SER A 400 11.95 6.32 -6.79
CA SER A 400 12.80 6.11 -5.63
C SER A 400 13.85 5.07 -5.98
N SER A 401 15.01 5.15 -5.35
CA SER A 401 16.01 4.13 -5.56
C SER A 401 16.75 3.88 -4.28
N THR A 402 17.14 2.63 -4.07
CA THR A 402 17.83 2.20 -2.86
C THR A 402 19.08 1.41 -3.22
N PHE A 403 20.09 1.56 -2.38
CA PHE A 403 21.32 0.81 -2.46
C PHE A 403 21.49 0.01 -1.18
N ARG A 404 21.93 -1.24 -1.30
CA ARG A 404 22.07 -2.15 -0.16
C ARG A 404 23.39 -2.91 -0.22
N PRO A 405 24.32 -2.67 0.71
CA PRO A 405 25.41 -3.60 0.94
C PRO A 405 24.88 -4.85 1.64
N GLN A 406 25.37 -6.02 1.25
CA GLN A 406 24.88 -7.30 1.76
C GLN A 406 26.04 -8.20 2.21
N SER A 407 25.87 -8.79 3.39
CA SER A 407 26.58 -9.99 3.82
C SER A 407 25.53 -11.00 4.29
N GLU A 408 25.30 -12.03 3.48
CA GLU A 408 24.21 -13.00 3.71
C GLU A 408 24.29 -13.66 5.09
N ARG A 409 25.51 -14.02 5.53
CA ARG A 409 25.73 -14.61 6.86
C ARG A 409 25.44 -13.65 8.01
N ILE A 410 25.86 -12.39 7.91
CA ILE A 410 25.58 -11.38 8.95
C ILE A 410 24.09 -11.03 8.98
N GLU A 411 23.46 -10.84 7.83
CA GLU A 411 22.03 -10.54 7.76
C GLU A 411 21.19 -11.67 8.37
N ARG A 412 21.53 -12.93 8.05
CA ARG A 412 20.91 -14.12 8.64
C ARG A 412 21.08 -14.13 10.16
N PHE A 413 22.31 -13.95 10.66
CA PHE A 413 22.60 -13.87 12.09
C PHE A 413 21.78 -12.79 12.81
N LEU A 414 21.68 -11.58 12.22
CA LEU A 414 20.92 -10.47 12.83
C LEU A 414 19.41 -10.80 12.91
N LEU A 415 18.87 -11.48 11.91
CA LEU A 415 17.47 -11.91 11.88
C LEU A 415 17.22 -13.06 12.87
N ASP A 416 18.08 -14.08 12.89
CA ASP A 416 18.07 -15.18 13.87
C ASP A 416 18.09 -14.64 15.30
N SER A 417 18.98 -13.69 15.58
CA SER A 417 19.11 -13.06 16.90
C SER A 417 17.84 -12.35 17.35
N ARG A 418 17.24 -11.57 16.45
CA ARG A 418 16.01 -10.85 16.76
C ARG A 418 14.87 -11.83 17.03
N PHE A 419 14.69 -12.83 16.17
CA PHE A 419 13.61 -13.79 16.31
C PHE A 419 13.74 -14.63 17.59
N ALA A 420 14.92 -15.20 17.83
CA ALA A 420 15.25 -15.99 19.02
C ALA A 420 14.89 -15.23 20.31
N ARG A 421 15.24 -13.94 20.38
CA ARG A 421 14.92 -13.09 21.51
C ARG A 421 13.42 -12.75 21.58
N ASP A 422 12.82 -12.31 20.49
CA ASP A 422 11.46 -11.76 20.52
C ASP A 422 10.41 -12.86 20.78
N ILE A 423 10.61 -14.06 20.22
CA ILE A 423 9.66 -15.18 20.30
C ILE A 423 10.02 -16.17 21.41
N TYR A 424 11.25 -16.69 21.43
CA TYR A 424 11.66 -17.73 22.38
C TYR A 424 12.25 -17.17 23.67
N LYS A 425 12.42 -15.84 23.77
CA LYS A 425 13.01 -15.17 24.95
C LYS A 425 14.38 -15.74 25.32
N ILE A 426 15.13 -16.21 24.32
CA ILE A 426 16.45 -16.81 24.54
C ILE A 426 17.43 -15.72 24.98
N ASP A 427 18.10 -15.95 26.09
CA ASP A 427 19.26 -15.15 26.48
C ASP A 427 20.47 -15.58 25.64
N LEU A 428 20.82 -14.73 24.68
CA LEU A 428 21.92 -14.98 23.77
C LEU A 428 23.27 -14.55 24.36
N GLY A 429 23.32 -14.11 25.62
CA GLY A 429 24.49 -13.54 26.27
C GLY A 429 24.82 -12.14 25.74
N ASP A 430 26.04 -11.67 26.05
CA ASP A 430 26.48 -10.34 25.63
C ASP A 430 26.72 -10.27 24.11
N GLN A 431 25.66 -9.95 23.38
CA GLN A 431 25.63 -9.65 21.95
C GLN A 431 26.64 -8.57 21.53
N SER A 432 27.12 -7.77 22.50
CA SER A 432 28.13 -6.77 22.22
C SER A 432 29.43 -7.41 21.75
N GLU A 433 29.86 -8.58 22.24
CA GLU A 433 31.13 -9.20 21.81
C GLU A 433 31.08 -9.65 20.35
N ILE A 434 29.96 -10.21 19.89
CA ILE A 434 29.78 -10.61 18.49
C ILE A 434 29.68 -9.37 17.60
N THR A 435 28.91 -8.39 18.02
CA THR A 435 28.79 -7.12 17.29
C THR A 435 30.13 -6.38 17.20
N LYS A 436 30.91 -6.37 18.29
CA LYS A 436 32.29 -5.84 18.34
C LYS A 436 33.16 -6.56 17.31
N GLY A 437 33.09 -7.90 17.27
CA GLY A 437 33.83 -8.71 16.31
C GLY A 437 33.48 -8.39 14.85
N ILE A 438 32.20 -8.15 14.54
CA ILE A 438 31.74 -7.75 13.21
C ILE A 438 32.22 -6.34 12.86
N LEU A 439 32.08 -5.37 13.78
CA LEU A 439 32.52 -3.99 13.56
C LEU A 439 34.04 -3.88 13.36
N ASN A 440 34.82 -4.61 14.16
CA ASN A 440 36.28 -4.65 14.01
C ASN A 440 36.69 -5.24 12.65
N ARG A 441 35.99 -6.28 12.18
CA ARG A 441 36.24 -6.89 10.86
C ARG A 441 35.80 -5.99 9.70
N LEU A 442 34.69 -5.26 9.85
CA LEU A 442 34.27 -4.23 8.90
C LEU A 442 35.34 -3.13 8.79
N GLN A 443 35.85 -2.64 9.92
CA GLN A 443 36.93 -1.63 9.95
C GLN A 443 38.25 -2.14 9.37
N ALA A 444 38.58 -3.42 9.58
CA ALA A 444 39.80 -4.03 9.06
C ALA A 444 39.66 -4.55 7.62
N HIS A 445 38.51 -4.37 6.96
CA HIS A 445 38.20 -4.92 5.63
C HIS A 445 38.36 -6.46 5.54
N THR A 446 37.98 -7.19 6.59
CA THR A 446 38.16 -8.66 6.74
C THR A 446 36.86 -9.41 6.99
N LEU A 447 35.72 -8.90 6.50
CA LEU A 447 34.38 -9.52 6.69
C LEU A 447 34.20 -10.92 6.09
N GLN A 448 35.21 -11.45 5.39
CA GLN A 448 35.19 -12.82 4.85
C GLN A 448 35.50 -13.88 5.93
N ASP A 449 36.15 -13.51 7.03
CA ASP A 449 36.51 -14.42 8.14
C ASP A 449 35.56 -14.23 9.32
N LEU A 450 34.35 -14.79 9.21
CA LEU A 450 33.33 -14.76 10.28
C LEU A 450 33.31 -16.05 11.11
N ASP A 451 34.13 -17.03 10.75
CA ASP A 451 34.24 -18.31 11.46
C ASP A 451 34.84 -18.11 12.85
N GLY A 452 34.38 -18.91 13.83
CA GLY A 452 34.67 -18.73 15.26
C GLY A 452 33.96 -17.55 15.94
N LEU A 453 33.50 -16.52 15.21
CA LEU A 453 32.74 -15.40 15.78
C LEU A 453 31.25 -15.73 15.95
N LEU A 454 30.64 -16.32 14.92
CA LEU A 454 29.19 -16.57 14.89
C LEU A 454 28.81 -17.97 15.40
N GLU A 455 29.70 -18.95 15.28
CA GLU A 455 29.43 -20.36 15.65
C GLU A 455 28.95 -20.57 17.09
N PRO A 456 29.54 -19.91 18.13
CA PRO A 456 29.09 -20.12 19.52
C PRO A 456 27.65 -19.68 19.76
N PHE A 457 27.17 -18.75 18.93
CA PHE A 457 25.81 -18.24 19.00
C PHE A 457 24.83 -19.11 18.23
N GLU A 458 25.20 -19.52 17.01
CA GLU A 458 24.43 -20.47 16.21
C GLU A 458 24.15 -21.75 17.02
N ALA A 459 25.12 -22.21 17.81
CA ALA A 459 24.98 -23.34 18.73
C ALA A 459 23.93 -23.13 19.84
N ARG A 460 23.72 -21.89 20.33
CA ARG A 460 22.71 -21.57 21.37
C ARG A 460 21.29 -21.52 20.81
N ILE A 461 21.16 -21.14 19.54
CA ILE A 461 19.87 -21.06 18.84
C ILE A 461 19.40 -22.44 18.37
N ALA A 462 20.32 -23.31 17.98
CA ALA A 462 20.03 -24.59 17.35
C ALA A 462 18.93 -25.44 18.01
N PRO A 463 18.83 -25.55 19.35
CA PRO A 463 17.79 -26.35 19.99
C PRO A 463 16.34 -25.90 19.71
N PHE A 464 16.12 -24.67 19.28
CA PHE A 464 14.78 -24.11 19.05
C PHE A 464 14.34 -24.16 17.58
N ALA A 465 15.25 -24.53 16.67
CA ALA A 465 15.01 -24.55 15.23
C ALA A 465 13.84 -25.48 14.87
N GLU A 466 13.80 -26.67 15.45
CA GLU A 466 12.74 -27.65 15.18
C GLU A 466 11.34 -27.11 15.55
N ALA A 467 11.22 -26.50 16.74
CA ALA A 467 9.97 -25.90 17.20
C ALA A 467 9.54 -24.72 16.31
N ALA A 468 10.48 -23.93 15.80
CA ALA A 468 10.18 -22.83 14.88
C ALA A 468 9.70 -23.35 13.53
N LYS A 469 10.40 -24.35 12.98
CA LYS A 469 10.11 -24.93 11.66
C LYS A 469 8.86 -25.81 11.64
N ALA A 470 8.29 -26.13 12.80
CA ALA A 470 7.00 -26.80 12.91
C ALA A 470 5.81 -25.95 12.41
N LEU A 471 5.90 -24.62 12.48
CA LEU A 471 4.95 -23.72 11.81
C LEU A 471 5.39 -23.52 10.36
N LYS A 472 4.47 -23.74 9.42
CA LYS A 472 4.71 -23.52 8.00
C LYS A 472 3.94 -22.32 7.48
N LEU A 473 4.63 -21.43 6.77
CA LEU A 473 4.08 -20.27 6.11
C LEU A 473 4.02 -20.51 4.61
N HIS A 474 2.80 -20.66 4.10
CA HIS A 474 2.52 -20.77 2.68
C HIS A 474 2.49 -19.38 2.06
N MET A 475 3.58 -19.01 1.39
CA MET A 475 3.72 -17.72 0.70
C MET A 475 3.07 -17.83 -0.69
N ILE A 476 1.95 -17.13 -0.91
CA ILE A 476 1.17 -17.13 -2.15
C ILE A 476 1.49 -15.86 -2.95
N GLY A 477 2.29 -16.02 -3.99
CA GLY A 477 2.65 -14.93 -4.89
C GLY A 477 1.51 -14.69 -5.87
N ASN A 478 0.87 -13.53 -5.83
CA ASN A 478 -0.28 -13.24 -6.67
C ASN A 478 -0.26 -11.81 -7.24
N ALA A 479 -1.09 -11.58 -8.25
CA ALA A 479 -1.35 -10.25 -8.78
C ALA A 479 -2.86 -10.07 -8.94
N HIS A 480 -3.44 -9.20 -8.11
CA HIS A 480 -4.76 -8.63 -8.35
C HIS A 480 -4.65 -7.56 -9.44
N ILE A 481 -5.55 -7.59 -10.42
CA ILE A 481 -5.55 -6.67 -11.56
C ILE A 481 -6.99 -6.20 -11.78
N ASP A 482 -7.23 -4.90 -11.61
CA ASP A 482 -8.55 -4.36 -11.89
C ASP A 482 -8.81 -4.25 -13.38
N MET A 483 -9.92 -4.82 -13.83
CA MET A 483 -10.29 -4.83 -15.25
C MET A 483 -10.45 -3.40 -15.79
N ALA A 484 -10.99 -2.50 -14.96
CA ALA A 484 -10.99 -1.06 -15.14
C ALA A 484 -11.37 -0.38 -13.82
N TRP A 485 -10.66 0.68 -13.44
CA TRP A 485 -10.95 1.45 -12.22
C TRP A 485 -10.63 2.94 -12.39
N LEU A 486 -9.39 3.36 -12.09
CA LEU A 486 -8.90 4.73 -12.33
C LEU A 486 -8.33 4.92 -13.74
N TRP A 487 -8.35 3.84 -14.53
CA TRP A 487 -7.92 3.71 -15.92
C TRP A 487 -8.97 2.93 -16.70
N ARG A 488 -8.87 3.01 -18.03
CA ARG A 488 -9.74 2.24 -18.94
C ARG A 488 -9.17 0.85 -19.16
N TYR A 489 -10.03 -0.11 -19.54
CA TYR A 489 -9.63 -1.49 -19.81
C TYR A 489 -8.54 -1.62 -20.89
N THR A 490 -8.46 -0.66 -21.81
CA THR A 490 -7.44 -0.63 -22.86
C THR A 490 -6.02 -0.51 -22.30
N GLU A 491 -5.85 0.18 -21.16
CA GLU A 491 -4.60 0.23 -20.41
C GLU A 491 -4.34 -1.09 -19.69
N THR A 492 -5.38 -1.68 -19.09
CA THR A 492 -5.31 -2.96 -18.35
C THR A 492 -4.75 -4.11 -19.21
N ILE A 493 -4.96 -4.09 -20.52
CA ILE A 493 -4.36 -5.07 -21.44
C ILE A 493 -2.82 -5.05 -21.35
N GLU A 494 -2.21 -3.85 -21.36
CA GLU A 494 -0.76 -3.71 -21.26
C GLU A 494 -0.24 -3.97 -19.86
N VAL A 495 -1.01 -3.57 -18.83
CA VAL A 495 -0.76 -3.91 -17.43
C VAL A 495 -0.72 -5.43 -17.23
N THR A 496 -1.69 -6.15 -17.79
CA THR A 496 -1.78 -7.61 -17.74
C THR A 496 -0.55 -8.23 -18.40
N ARG A 497 -0.25 -7.84 -19.64
CA ARG A 497 0.92 -8.36 -20.38
C ARG A 497 2.19 -8.20 -19.56
N ALA A 498 2.39 -7.03 -18.99
CA ALA A 498 3.64 -6.73 -18.35
C ALA A 498 3.74 -7.30 -16.93
N THR A 499 2.63 -7.43 -16.22
CA THR A 499 2.52 -8.23 -14.98
C THR A 499 2.88 -9.69 -15.25
N PHE A 500 2.32 -10.29 -16.30
CA PHE A 500 2.61 -11.67 -16.68
C PHE A 500 4.06 -11.84 -17.14
N GLN A 501 4.61 -10.88 -17.89
CA GLN A 501 6.03 -10.89 -18.24
C GLN A 501 6.93 -10.90 -17.00
N SER A 502 6.64 -10.05 -16.02
CA SER A 502 7.40 -9.99 -14.77
C SER A 502 7.31 -11.31 -13.98
N ALA A 503 6.11 -11.91 -13.91
CA ALA A 503 5.91 -13.22 -13.29
C ALA A 503 6.70 -14.33 -14.00
N LEU A 504 6.68 -14.36 -15.34
CA LEU A 504 7.46 -15.30 -16.16
C LEU A 504 8.97 -15.12 -15.96
N ASP A 505 9.45 -13.88 -15.89
CA ASP A 505 10.86 -13.59 -15.63
C ASP A 505 11.28 -14.08 -14.24
N ASN A 506 10.43 -13.94 -13.24
CA ASN A 506 10.67 -14.51 -11.91
C ASN A 506 10.62 -16.05 -11.91
N LEU A 507 9.70 -16.67 -12.67
CA LEU A 507 9.64 -18.13 -12.81
C LEU A 507 10.90 -18.72 -13.45
N ARG A 508 11.50 -18.01 -14.42
CA ARG A 508 12.79 -18.38 -15.02
C ARG A 508 13.95 -18.22 -14.04
N ARG A 509 13.93 -17.19 -13.19
CA ARG A 509 15.03 -16.83 -12.28
C ARG A 509 15.04 -17.66 -11.00
N TYR A 510 13.88 -17.93 -10.41
CA TYR A 510 13.74 -18.54 -9.08
C TYR A 510 13.03 -19.88 -9.18
N PRO A 511 13.73 -21.03 -9.11
CA PRO A 511 13.13 -22.36 -9.30
C PRO A 511 11.96 -22.68 -8.36
N ASP A 512 12.00 -22.17 -7.12
CA ASP A 512 10.98 -22.42 -6.10
C ASP A 512 9.80 -21.42 -6.18
N PHE A 513 9.92 -20.37 -7.00
CA PHE A 513 8.86 -19.38 -7.15
C PHE A 513 7.63 -20.01 -7.82
N ARG A 514 6.46 -19.63 -7.29
CA ARG A 514 5.14 -19.96 -7.80
C ARG A 514 4.30 -18.70 -7.88
N PHE A 515 3.47 -18.62 -8.92
CA PHE A 515 2.59 -17.48 -9.18
C PHE A 515 1.14 -17.94 -9.31
N SER A 516 0.21 -17.25 -8.65
CA SER A 516 -1.23 -17.54 -8.68
C SER A 516 -2.02 -16.38 -9.29
N HIS A 517 -2.90 -16.65 -10.25
CA HIS A 517 -3.79 -15.65 -10.86
C HIS A 517 -5.07 -16.28 -11.44
N GLY A 518 -6.22 -15.59 -11.34
CA GLY A 518 -7.52 -16.27 -11.45
C GLY A 518 -8.61 -15.68 -12.36
N GLN A 519 -8.39 -14.54 -13.01
CA GLN A 519 -9.40 -13.91 -13.88
C GLN A 519 -9.28 -14.42 -15.32
N ALA A 520 -10.23 -15.20 -15.86
CA ALA A 520 -10.07 -15.79 -17.20
C ALA A 520 -9.94 -14.77 -18.33
N HIS A 521 -10.55 -13.59 -18.19
CA HIS A 521 -10.50 -12.55 -19.22
C HIS A 521 -9.10 -12.00 -19.47
N SER A 522 -8.25 -11.95 -18.43
CA SER A 522 -6.85 -11.51 -18.58
C SER A 522 -6.07 -12.48 -19.48
N TYR A 523 -6.30 -13.79 -19.34
CA TYR A 523 -5.72 -14.81 -20.20
C TYR A 523 -6.27 -14.76 -21.63
N ASP A 524 -7.56 -14.48 -21.83
CA ASP A 524 -8.17 -14.31 -23.16
C ASP A 524 -7.53 -13.16 -23.94
N TRP A 525 -7.20 -12.05 -23.26
CA TRP A 525 -6.41 -10.96 -23.84
C TRP A 525 -4.99 -11.40 -24.23
N ILE A 526 -4.32 -12.17 -23.37
CA ILE A 526 -2.95 -12.64 -23.59
C ILE A 526 -2.89 -13.67 -24.72
N GLU A 527 -3.82 -14.62 -24.76
CA GLU A 527 -3.96 -15.59 -25.85
C GLU A 527 -4.11 -14.88 -27.20
N SER A 528 -5.00 -13.89 -27.25
CA SER A 528 -5.35 -13.20 -28.50
C SER A 528 -4.27 -12.25 -29.00
N ARG A 529 -3.51 -11.60 -28.09
CA ARG A 529 -2.57 -10.53 -28.44
C ARG A 529 -1.09 -10.92 -28.32
N TYR A 530 -0.76 -11.85 -27.41
CA TYR A 530 0.61 -12.26 -27.11
C TYR A 530 0.72 -13.80 -27.04
N PRO A 531 0.45 -14.52 -28.15
CA PRO A 531 0.31 -15.97 -28.16
C PRO A 531 1.57 -16.74 -27.72
N GLU A 532 2.77 -16.18 -27.93
CA GLU A 532 4.01 -16.82 -27.45
C GLU A 532 4.14 -16.75 -25.92
N MET A 533 3.73 -15.64 -25.31
CA MET A 533 3.65 -15.52 -23.85
C MET A 533 2.61 -16.51 -23.30
N PHE A 534 1.46 -16.64 -23.97
CA PHE A 534 0.43 -17.59 -23.60
C PHE A 534 0.93 -19.04 -23.58
N LYS A 535 1.66 -19.47 -24.61
CA LYS A 535 2.29 -20.81 -24.66
C LYS A 535 3.28 -21.04 -23.52
N GLU A 536 4.05 -20.01 -23.16
CA GLU A 536 4.97 -20.12 -22.03
C GLU A 536 4.22 -20.24 -20.69
N ILE A 537 3.11 -19.51 -20.52
CA ILE A 537 2.24 -19.67 -19.35
C ILE A 537 1.69 -21.10 -19.29
N GLN A 538 1.23 -21.67 -20.43
CA GLN A 538 0.76 -23.06 -20.47
C GLN A 538 1.83 -24.03 -19.95
N LYS A 539 3.09 -23.86 -20.37
CA LYS A 539 4.22 -24.66 -19.86
C LYS A 539 4.36 -24.57 -18.33
N TYR A 540 4.34 -23.36 -17.76
CA TYR A 540 4.48 -23.22 -16.30
C TYR A 540 3.24 -23.68 -15.52
N VAL A 541 2.05 -23.69 -16.15
CA VAL A 541 0.85 -24.31 -15.59
C VAL A 541 1.00 -25.83 -15.55
N GLU A 542 1.50 -26.45 -16.63
CA GLU A 542 1.80 -27.89 -16.67
C GLU A 542 2.88 -28.29 -15.65
N GLU A 543 3.89 -27.44 -15.43
CA GLU A 543 4.90 -27.62 -14.38
C GLU A 543 4.34 -27.39 -12.95
N GLY A 544 3.12 -26.87 -12.82
CA GLY A 544 2.48 -26.55 -11.54
C GLY A 544 3.06 -25.33 -10.82
N ARG A 545 3.88 -24.52 -11.51
CA ARG A 545 4.50 -23.31 -10.94
C ARG A 545 3.70 -22.04 -11.25
N TRP A 546 2.80 -22.10 -12.22
CA TRP A 546 1.74 -21.12 -12.44
C TRP A 546 0.40 -21.72 -12.03
N GLU A 547 -0.16 -21.27 -10.91
CA GLU A 547 -1.46 -21.70 -10.42
C GLU A 547 -2.59 -20.85 -11.00
N ILE A 548 -3.60 -21.52 -11.53
CA ILE A 548 -4.87 -20.89 -11.93
C ILE A 548 -5.85 -21.02 -10.77
N THR A 549 -6.32 -19.89 -10.23
CA THR A 549 -7.28 -19.80 -9.11
C THR A 549 -8.57 -19.10 -9.55
N GLY A 550 -9.52 -18.86 -8.65
CA GLY A 550 -10.73 -18.06 -8.94
C GLY A 550 -11.79 -18.82 -9.73
N GLY A 551 -11.50 -19.12 -11.00
CA GLY A 551 -12.36 -19.88 -11.90
C GLY A 551 -13.51 -19.08 -12.51
N THR A 552 -13.52 -17.75 -12.34
CA THR A 552 -14.52 -16.85 -12.92
C THR A 552 -14.03 -16.20 -14.21
N TRP A 553 -14.93 -15.60 -14.98
CA TRP A 553 -14.55 -14.81 -16.16
C TRP A 553 -13.79 -13.54 -15.74
N VAL A 554 -14.31 -12.84 -14.74
CA VAL A 554 -13.65 -11.72 -14.03
C VAL A 554 -13.89 -11.86 -12.52
N GLU A 555 -13.14 -11.13 -11.69
CA GLU A 555 -13.42 -11.03 -10.25
C GLU A 555 -14.62 -10.09 -10.03
N SER A 556 -15.82 -10.67 -10.14
CA SER A 556 -17.08 -9.93 -10.13
C SER A 556 -17.47 -9.39 -8.76
N ASP A 557 -18.37 -8.40 -8.74
CA ASP A 557 -19.12 -8.08 -7.52
C ASP A 557 -19.91 -9.31 -7.02
N GLY A 558 -19.99 -9.48 -5.70
CA GLY A 558 -20.56 -10.67 -5.08
C GLY A 558 -22.03 -10.55 -4.70
N ASN A 559 -22.72 -9.45 -5.06
CA ASN A 559 -24.08 -9.15 -4.58
C ASN A 559 -25.08 -8.78 -5.68
N ILE A 560 -24.71 -7.86 -6.58
CA ILE A 560 -25.59 -7.30 -7.61
C ILE A 560 -25.92 -8.32 -8.72
N PRO A 561 -24.96 -9.12 -9.23
CA PRO A 561 -25.25 -10.07 -10.31
C PRO A 561 -26.36 -11.06 -9.94
N SER A 562 -27.17 -11.42 -10.94
CA SER A 562 -28.18 -12.47 -10.80
C SER A 562 -27.54 -13.85 -10.59
N GLY A 563 -28.31 -14.81 -10.08
CA GLY A 563 -27.84 -16.19 -9.95
C GLY A 563 -27.37 -16.80 -11.27
N GLU A 564 -28.04 -16.46 -12.38
CA GLU A 564 -27.61 -16.92 -13.71
C GLU A 564 -26.27 -16.27 -14.10
N SER A 565 -26.09 -14.97 -13.86
CA SER A 565 -24.82 -14.28 -14.09
C SER A 565 -23.66 -14.92 -13.32
N PHE A 566 -23.85 -15.24 -12.04
CA PHE A 566 -22.84 -15.98 -11.26
C PHE A 566 -22.56 -17.36 -11.86
N ALA A 567 -23.60 -18.10 -12.27
CA ALA A 567 -23.41 -19.38 -12.96
C ALA A 567 -22.60 -19.19 -14.26
N ARG A 568 -22.81 -18.12 -15.01
CA ARG A 568 -22.05 -17.79 -16.22
C ARG A 568 -20.61 -17.35 -15.96
N GLN A 569 -20.36 -16.60 -14.87
CA GLN A 569 -19.00 -16.26 -14.43
C GLN A 569 -18.17 -17.54 -14.29
N TYR A 570 -18.67 -18.52 -13.54
CA TYR A 570 -17.97 -19.80 -13.35
C TYR A 570 -18.00 -20.68 -14.60
N LEU A 571 -19.11 -20.73 -15.34
CA LEU A 571 -19.22 -21.56 -16.54
C LEU A 571 -18.17 -21.16 -17.59
N TYR A 572 -18.09 -19.88 -17.92
CA TYR A 572 -17.14 -19.42 -18.94
C TYR A 572 -15.71 -19.37 -18.41
N GLY A 573 -15.48 -18.94 -17.16
CA GLY A 573 -14.15 -18.95 -16.55
C GLY A 573 -13.56 -20.35 -16.48
N LYS A 574 -14.27 -21.31 -15.85
CA LYS A 574 -13.80 -22.69 -15.74
C LYS A 574 -13.69 -23.38 -17.10
N ARG A 575 -14.64 -23.17 -18.02
CA ARG A 575 -14.56 -23.76 -19.37
C ARG A 575 -13.34 -23.25 -20.10
N TYR A 576 -13.04 -21.97 -20.01
CA TYR A 576 -11.85 -21.37 -20.61
C TYR A 576 -10.59 -22.06 -20.07
N PHE A 577 -10.42 -22.12 -18.74
CA PHE A 577 -9.25 -22.75 -18.14
C PHE A 577 -9.13 -24.24 -18.44
N LYS A 578 -10.23 -24.99 -18.40
CA LYS A 578 -10.26 -26.42 -18.72
C LYS A 578 -9.89 -26.68 -20.18
N THR A 579 -10.36 -25.85 -21.11
CA THR A 579 -10.11 -26.03 -22.55
C THR A 579 -8.70 -25.61 -22.95
N ARG A 580 -8.14 -24.57 -22.31
CA ARG A 580 -6.84 -24.00 -22.66
C ARG A 580 -5.66 -24.58 -21.89
N PHE A 581 -5.88 -25.00 -20.66
CA PHE A 581 -4.81 -25.46 -19.75
C PHE A 581 -5.06 -26.86 -19.19
N GLY A 582 -6.22 -27.48 -19.45
CA GLY A 582 -6.58 -28.76 -18.84
C GLY A 582 -6.89 -28.67 -17.34
N VAL A 583 -7.02 -27.46 -16.79
CA VAL A 583 -7.21 -27.23 -15.35
C VAL A 583 -8.69 -27.06 -15.01
N ASP A 584 -9.18 -27.89 -14.08
CA ASP A 584 -10.49 -27.72 -13.45
C ASP A 584 -10.31 -26.99 -12.11
N VAL A 585 -10.55 -25.68 -12.09
CA VAL A 585 -10.27 -24.83 -10.93
C VAL A 585 -11.20 -25.17 -9.77
N ILE A 586 -10.64 -25.47 -8.59
CA ILE A 586 -11.42 -25.84 -7.39
C ILE A 586 -11.34 -24.82 -6.24
N ASN A 587 -10.44 -23.84 -6.35
CA ASN A 587 -10.24 -22.81 -5.32
C ASN A 587 -10.82 -21.48 -5.80
N GLY A 588 -11.92 -21.04 -5.20
CA GLY A 588 -12.46 -19.70 -5.40
C GLY A 588 -11.58 -18.64 -4.74
N TYR A 589 -11.38 -17.53 -5.43
CA TYR A 589 -10.53 -16.41 -5.02
C TYR A 589 -11.19 -15.10 -5.46
N HIS A 590 -11.61 -14.27 -4.50
CA HIS A 590 -12.26 -12.97 -4.72
C HIS A 590 -11.62 -11.96 -3.75
N PRO A 591 -10.43 -11.43 -4.09
CA PRO A 591 -9.62 -10.69 -3.14
C PRO A 591 -10.26 -9.36 -2.72
N ASP A 592 -10.90 -8.66 -3.66
CA ASP A 592 -11.40 -7.29 -3.46
C ASP A 592 -12.91 -7.13 -3.67
N THR A 593 -13.68 -8.22 -3.65
CA THR A 593 -15.13 -8.16 -3.82
C THR A 593 -15.83 -7.57 -2.59
N PHE A 594 -16.70 -6.58 -2.76
CA PHE A 594 -17.26 -5.77 -1.65
C PHE A 594 -18.38 -6.43 -0.81
N GLY A 595 -18.50 -7.74 -0.83
CA GLY A 595 -19.48 -8.53 -0.08
C GLY A 595 -19.93 -9.75 -0.87
N HIS A 596 -20.57 -10.71 -0.22
CA HIS A 596 -20.89 -12.00 -0.81
C HIS A 596 -22.31 -12.49 -0.44
N ALA A 597 -23.15 -12.66 -1.46
CA ALA A 597 -24.53 -13.08 -1.29
C ALA A 597 -24.67 -14.46 -0.61
N ALA A 598 -25.70 -14.60 0.23
CA ALA A 598 -25.99 -15.83 0.99
C ALA A 598 -26.17 -17.10 0.12
N SER A 599 -26.49 -16.95 -1.16
CA SER A 599 -26.71 -18.05 -2.10
C SER A 599 -25.44 -18.53 -2.80
N LEU A 600 -24.32 -17.81 -2.68
CA LEU A 600 -23.08 -18.16 -3.38
C LEU A 600 -22.53 -19.55 -3.06
N PRO A 601 -22.59 -20.10 -1.83
CA PRO A 601 -22.11 -21.46 -1.56
C PRO A 601 -22.76 -22.53 -2.45
N GLN A 602 -24.04 -22.36 -2.79
CA GLN A 602 -24.73 -23.28 -3.70
C GLN A 602 -24.14 -23.20 -5.11
N ILE A 603 -23.90 -21.99 -5.63
CA ILE A 603 -23.33 -21.80 -6.97
C ILE A 603 -21.88 -22.30 -7.02
N LEU A 604 -21.08 -21.97 -5.99
CA LEU A 604 -19.70 -22.42 -5.84
C LEU A 604 -19.62 -23.95 -5.82
N SER A 605 -20.38 -24.60 -4.94
CA SER A 605 -20.40 -26.06 -4.79
C SER A 605 -20.86 -26.75 -6.08
N ARG A 606 -21.93 -26.26 -6.73
CA ARG A 606 -22.40 -26.80 -8.02
C ARG A 606 -21.46 -26.54 -9.19
N SER A 607 -20.60 -25.53 -9.07
CA SER A 607 -19.51 -25.27 -10.01
C SER A 607 -18.25 -26.10 -9.71
N GLY A 608 -18.30 -26.97 -8.69
CA GLY A 608 -17.18 -27.84 -8.28
C GLY A 608 -16.11 -27.12 -7.47
N MET A 609 -16.37 -25.91 -6.96
CA MET A 609 -15.47 -25.25 -6.02
C MET A 609 -15.51 -25.94 -4.66
N GLN A 610 -14.34 -26.12 -4.07
CA GLN A 610 -14.17 -26.74 -2.76
C GLN A 610 -13.87 -25.69 -1.68
N THR A 611 -13.16 -24.63 -2.08
CA THR A 611 -12.74 -23.55 -1.18
C THR A 611 -13.12 -22.19 -1.73
N TYR A 612 -13.21 -21.19 -0.86
CA TYR A 612 -13.49 -19.81 -1.21
C TYR A 612 -12.68 -18.85 -0.33
N THR A 613 -11.77 -18.09 -0.95
CA THR A 613 -10.92 -17.11 -0.27
C THR A 613 -11.39 -15.69 -0.61
N PHE A 614 -11.57 -14.86 0.40
CA PHE A 614 -12.01 -13.47 0.26
C PHE A 614 -11.47 -12.60 1.42
N PHE A 615 -11.36 -11.28 1.23
CA PHE A 615 -10.77 -10.36 2.23
C PHE A 615 -11.70 -9.22 2.63
N ARG A 616 -12.96 -9.23 2.15
CA ARG A 616 -13.97 -8.25 2.50
C ARG A 616 -15.32 -8.92 2.73
N PRO A 617 -16.11 -8.55 3.75
CA PRO A 617 -15.85 -7.50 4.73
C PRO A 617 -15.01 -7.99 5.94
N GLY A 618 -14.43 -7.01 6.65
CA GLY A 618 -13.80 -7.19 7.95
C GLY A 618 -12.29 -7.42 7.89
N ASP A 619 -11.64 -7.43 9.05
CA ASP A 619 -10.18 -7.57 9.18
C ASP A 619 -9.79 -8.84 9.97
N ASP A 620 -10.76 -9.52 10.58
CA ASP A 620 -10.51 -10.68 11.43
C ASP A 620 -10.32 -11.96 10.61
N GLU A 621 -9.29 -12.72 10.94
CA GLU A 621 -9.06 -14.06 10.37
C GLU A 621 -10.25 -14.98 10.70
N ARG A 622 -10.86 -15.62 9.69
CA ARG A 622 -11.96 -16.59 9.85
C ARG A 622 -11.77 -17.82 8.95
N MET A 623 -12.06 -19.00 9.48
CA MET A 623 -12.07 -20.28 8.76
C MET A 623 -13.35 -21.02 9.12
N PHE A 624 -14.18 -21.34 8.13
CA PHE A 624 -15.53 -21.87 8.36
C PHE A 624 -16.08 -22.63 7.15
N TRP A 625 -17.05 -23.50 7.39
CA TRP A 625 -17.89 -24.07 6.34
C TRP A 625 -19.03 -23.11 6.03
N TRP A 626 -19.04 -22.52 4.84
CA TRP A 626 -20.11 -21.63 4.41
C TRP A 626 -21.22 -22.44 3.74
N GLU A 627 -22.42 -22.46 4.31
CA GLU A 627 -23.49 -23.39 3.96
C GLU A 627 -24.81 -22.69 3.61
N THR A 628 -25.47 -23.16 2.54
CA THR A 628 -26.81 -22.75 2.14
C THR A 628 -27.90 -23.68 2.70
N PRO A 629 -29.19 -23.25 2.74
CA PRO A 629 -30.28 -24.06 3.28
C PRO A 629 -30.50 -25.43 2.61
N ASP A 630 -30.03 -25.61 1.37
CA ASP A 630 -30.08 -26.90 0.65
C ASP A 630 -28.95 -27.86 1.03
N GLY A 631 -28.06 -27.47 1.95
CA GLY A 631 -26.92 -28.27 2.42
C GLY A 631 -25.67 -28.15 1.53
N SER A 632 -25.72 -27.38 0.43
CA SER A 632 -24.52 -27.08 -0.34
C SER A 632 -23.56 -26.24 0.51
N ARG A 633 -22.27 -26.56 0.47
CA ARG A 633 -21.25 -25.84 1.25
C ARG A 633 -19.88 -25.84 0.60
N VAL A 634 -19.07 -24.86 0.96
CA VAL A 634 -17.65 -24.74 0.63
C VAL A 634 -16.84 -24.35 1.86
N PHE A 635 -15.55 -24.68 1.89
CA PHE A 635 -14.67 -24.20 2.95
C PHE A 635 -14.25 -22.76 2.66
N ALA A 636 -14.72 -21.82 3.47
CA ALA A 636 -14.47 -20.40 3.31
C ALA A 636 -13.36 -19.95 4.25
N HIS A 637 -12.46 -19.11 3.74
CA HIS A 637 -11.33 -18.55 4.48
C HIS A 637 -11.25 -17.06 4.22
N HIS A 638 -11.27 -16.29 5.31
CA HIS A 638 -11.02 -14.86 5.34
C HIS A 638 -9.67 -14.59 6.01
N PRO A 639 -8.58 -14.41 5.24
CA PRO A 639 -7.26 -14.14 5.81
C PRO A 639 -7.14 -12.70 6.32
N SER A 640 -6.40 -12.50 7.41
CA SER A 640 -6.20 -11.20 8.08
C SER A 640 -5.01 -10.40 7.54
N ASN A 641 -4.27 -10.95 6.59
CA ASN A 641 -3.02 -10.41 6.07
C ASN A 641 -3.13 -9.71 4.72
N TRP A 642 -4.36 -9.43 4.25
CA TRP A 642 -4.65 -8.85 2.94
C TRP A 642 -4.04 -9.67 1.78
N TYR A 643 -4.41 -9.34 0.54
CA TYR A 643 -3.99 -10.11 -0.65
C TYR A 643 -2.64 -9.67 -1.22
N GLY A 644 -1.93 -8.73 -0.57
CA GLY A 644 -0.69 -8.16 -1.09
C GLY A 644 0.20 -7.52 -0.02
N THR A 645 1.44 -7.25 -0.39
CA THR A 645 2.46 -6.62 0.48
C THR A 645 3.16 -5.49 -0.28
N TRP A 646 2.42 -4.40 -0.53
CA TRP A 646 2.84 -3.26 -1.37
C TRP A 646 4.24 -2.69 -1.01
N SER A 647 4.65 -2.73 0.26
CA SER A 647 5.96 -2.20 0.72
C SER A 647 7.05 -3.27 0.91
N GLY A 648 6.83 -4.48 0.40
CA GLY A 648 7.71 -5.64 0.59
C GLY A 648 7.30 -6.52 1.76
N ILE A 649 8.05 -7.61 1.99
CA ILE A 649 7.71 -8.60 3.02
C ILE A 649 8.11 -8.05 4.40
N PRO A 650 7.16 -7.83 5.33
CA PRO A 650 7.48 -7.34 6.65
C PRO A 650 8.26 -8.42 7.41
N ASP A 651 9.35 -8.03 8.08
CA ASP A 651 10.10 -9.01 8.85
C ASP A 651 9.21 -9.62 9.93
N THR A 652 8.36 -8.83 10.60
CA THR A 652 7.41 -9.28 11.63
C THR A 652 6.26 -10.19 11.18
N LEU A 653 6.24 -10.71 9.95
CA LEU A 653 5.17 -11.56 9.42
C LEU A 653 4.86 -12.79 10.30
N TRP A 654 5.83 -13.26 11.07
CA TRP A 654 5.63 -14.33 12.06
C TRP A 654 4.62 -13.98 13.17
N THR A 655 4.39 -12.70 13.50
CA THR A 655 3.51 -12.33 14.62
C THR A 655 2.05 -12.62 14.31
N SER A 656 1.61 -12.24 13.10
CA SER A 656 0.27 -12.56 12.60
C SER A 656 0.13 -14.06 12.40
N ALA A 657 1.16 -14.73 11.86
CA ALA A 657 1.14 -16.17 11.68
C ALA A 657 1.01 -16.94 13.00
N GLU A 658 1.75 -16.57 14.05
CA GLU A 658 1.61 -17.16 15.39
C GLU A 658 0.24 -16.88 16.02
N LYS A 659 -0.34 -15.70 15.78
CA LYS A 659 -1.71 -15.37 16.21
C LYS A 659 -2.72 -16.32 15.55
N THR A 660 -2.62 -16.52 14.24
CA THR A 660 -3.48 -17.45 13.48
C THR A 660 -3.27 -18.90 13.93
N ARG A 661 -2.01 -19.33 14.05
CA ARG A 661 -1.62 -20.66 14.57
C ARG A 661 -2.30 -20.98 15.89
N LYS A 662 -2.24 -20.06 16.85
CA LYS A 662 -2.84 -20.21 18.19
C LYS A 662 -4.36 -20.14 18.16
N LYS A 663 -4.94 -19.20 17.39
CA LYS A 663 -6.39 -19.00 17.31
C LYS A 663 -7.09 -20.24 16.74
N PHE A 664 -6.52 -20.86 15.72
CA PHE A 664 -7.14 -21.98 15.00
C PHE A 664 -6.50 -23.35 15.29
N SER A 665 -5.41 -23.40 16.07
CA SER A 665 -4.65 -24.63 16.36
C SER A 665 -4.19 -25.36 15.08
N VAL A 666 -3.70 -24.60 14.10
CA VAL A 666 -3.21 -25.09 12.80
C VAL A 666 -1.69 -25.08 12.75
N ALA A 667 -1.07 -25.89 11.89
CA ALA A 667 0.38 -25.86 11.62
C ALA A 667 0.74 -25.08 10.35
N ASP A 668 -0.23 -24.85 9.47
CA ASP A 668 -0.05 -24.15 8.19
C ASP A 668 -0.81 -22.82 8.19
N VAL A 669 -0.13 -21.75 7.79
CA VAL A 669 -0.71 -20.41 7.68
C VAL A 669 -0.40 -19.82 6.31
N VAL A 670 -1.39 -19.23 5.65
CA VAL A 670 -1.22 -18.57 4.35
C VAL A 670 -0.72 -17.13 4.51
N GLN A 671 0.09 -16.67 3.57
CA GLN A 671 0.58 -15.30 3.46
C GLN A 671 0.61 -14.88 1.99
N PHE A 672 -0.10 -13.83 1.64
CA PHE A 672 -0.13 -13.32 0.28
C PHE A 672 0.95 -12.27 0.08
N PHE A 673 1.56 -12.26 -1.11
CA PHE A 673 2.51 -11.22 -1.51
C PHE A 673 2.35 -10.88 -2.99
N GLY A 674 2.67 -9.65 -3.33
CA GLY A 674 2.38 -9.01 -4.61
C GLY A 674 2.27 -7.50 -4.44
N VAL A 675 2.16 -6.77 -5.56
CA VAL A 675 1.93 -5.32 -5.55
C VAL A 675 0.44 -5.02 -5.70
N GLY A 676 -0.23 -5.52 -6.75
CA GLY A 676 -1.69 -5.49 -6.87
C GLY A 676 -2.33 -4.17 -7.33
N ASP A 677 -3.67 -4.20 -7.39
CA ASP A 677 -4.63 -3.16 -7.82
C ASP A 677 -4.48 -2.72 -9.30
N HIS A 678 -3.46 -1.95 -9.66
CA HIS A 678 -3.14 -1.62 -11.08
C HIS A 678 -2.20 -2.65 -11.73
N GLY A 679 -2.32 -3.92 -11.31
CA GLY A 679 -1.36 -4.97 -11.62
C GLY A 679 -0.01 -4.83 -10.91
N GLY A 680 1.01 -5.53 -11.38
CA GLY A 680 2.25 -5.73 -10.64
C GLY A 680 2.17 -6.96 -9.73
N GLY A 681 2.87 -8.01 -10.16
CA GLY A 681 2.95 -9.27 -9.43
C GLY A 681 4.05 -9.27 -8.37
N PRO A 682 4.33 -10.44 -7.80
CA PRO A 682 5.42 -10.62 -6.85
C PRO A 682 6.73 -10.08 -7.36
N THR A 683 7.41 -9.34 -6.50
CA THR A 683 8.61 -8.61 -6.88
C THR A 683 9.83 -9.44 -6.58
N ARG A 684 10.93 -9.21 -7.32
CA ARG A 684 12.21 -9.88 -7.05
C ARG A 684 12.61 -9.72 -5.59
N ARG A 685 12.48 -8.50 -5.07
CA ARG A 685 12.78 -8.16 -3.68
C ARG A 685 11.98 -9.01 -2.71
N GLN A 686 10.66 -9.14 -2.94
CA GLN A 686 9.79 -9.94 -2.08
C GLN A 686 10.19 -11.43 -2.10
N ILE A 687 10.48 -11.98 -3.27
CA ILE A 687 10.91 -13.37 -3.43
C ILE A 687 12.20 -13.63 -2.64
N GLU A 688 13.21 -12.78 -2.81
CA GLU A 688 14.49 -12.93 -2.12
C GLU A 688 14.37 -12.65 -0.61
N GLN A 689 13.46 -11.77 -0.18
CA GLN A 689 13.12 -11.60 1.23
C GLN A 689 12.51 -12.87 1.81
N ILE A 690 11.61 -13.56 1.09
CA ILE A 690 11.04 -14.83 1.53
C ILE A 690 12.11 -15.91 1.66
N GLU A 691 13.00 -16.05 0.66
CA GLU A 691 14.13 -16.99 0.73
C GLU A 691 15.04 -16.68 1.91
N GLN A 692 15.32 -15.40 2.15
CA GLN A 692 16.09 -14.94 3.31
C GLN A 692 15.41 -15.31 4.63
N LEU A 693 14.11 -15.09 4.76
CA LEU A 693 13.34 -15.47 5.95
C LEU A 693 13.34 -16.99 6.15
N GLY A 694 13.20 -17.77 5.08
CA GLY A 694 13.27 -19.23 5.11
C GLY A 694 14.63 -19.77 5.56
N SER A 695 15.70 -19.05 5.23
CA SER A 695 17.06 -19.38 5.66
C SER A 695 17.27 -19.20 7.17
N ILE A 696 16.53 -18.34 7.85
CA ILE A 696 16.68 -18.13 9.30
C ILE A 696 16.44 -19.46 10.04
N GLN A 697 17.36 -19.84 10.93
CA GLN A 697 17.37 -21.12 11.61
C GLN A 697 16.17 -21.28 12.55
N VAL A 698 15.89 -20.25 13.34
CA VAL A 698 14.70 -20.14 14.18
C VAL A 698 13.71 -19.18 13.54
N TYR A 699 13.05 -19.63 12.48
CA TYR A 699 11.93 -18.94 11.86
C TYR A 699 10.98 -20.00 11.33
N PRO A 700 9.67 -19.71 11.22
CA PRO A 700 8.74 -20.60 10.53
C PRO A 700 9.28 -21.12 9.20
N ASN A 701 8.85 -22.30 8.79
CA ASN A 701 9.21 -22.81 7.48
C ASN A 701 8.46 -22.01 6.40
N THR A 702 9.14 -21.14 5.66
CA THR A 702 8.53 -20.41 4.55
C THR A 702 8.58 -21.24 3.28
N GLN A 703 7.45 -21.42 2.61
CA GLN A 703 7.39 -22.09 1.32
C GLN A 703 6.54 -21.29 0.34
N MET A 704 7.12 -20.91 -0.80
CA MET A 704 6.36 -20.39 -1.93
C MET A 704 5.45 -21.50 -2.46
N SER A 705 4.15 -21.31 -2.25
CA SER A 705 3.13 -22.34 -2.36
C SER A 705 2.02 -21.88 -3.30
N SER A 706 1.12 -22.82 -3.59
CA SER A 706 -0.13 -22.55 -4.29
C SER A 706 -1.30 -22.59 -3.27
N LEU A 707 -2.42 -21.91 -3.54
CA LEU A 707 -3.62 -22.00 -2.70
C LEU A 707 -4.12 -23.44 -2.60
N GLY A 708 -4.09 -24.20 -3.69
CA GLY A 708 -4.44 -25.62 -3.69
C GLY A 708 -3.59 -26.44 -2.73
N SER A 709 -2.27 -26.24 -2.74
CA SER A 709 -1.36 -26.94 -1.80
C SER A 709 -1.58 -26.53 -0.34
N PHE A 710 -1.95 -25.27 -0.10
CA PHE A 710 -2.27 -24.78 1.23
C PHE A 710 -3.57 -25.39 1.75
N TYR A 711 -4.66 -25.31 0.99
CA TYR A 711 -5.97 -25.84 1.42
C TYR A 711 -5.99 -27.36 1.52
N ALA A 712 -5.21 -28.06 0.71
CA ALA A 712 -5.02 -29.51 0.88
C ALA A 712 -4.45 -29.87 2.26
N SER A 713 -3.62 -28.99 2.86
CA SER A 713 -3.11 -29.16 4.22
C SER A 713 -4.08 -28.64 5.29
N LEU A 714 -4.68 -27.45 5.06
CA LEU A 714 -5.50 -26.75 6.05
C LEU A 714 -6.85 -27.43 6.28
N VAL A 715 -7.58 -27.80 5.23
CA VAL A 715 -8.97 -28.28 5.34
C VAL A 715 -9.09 -29.52 6.24
N PRO A 716 -8.20 -30.54 6.17
CA PRO A 716 -8.21 -31.65 7.11
C PRO A 716 -7.99 -31.22 8.58
N GLN A 717 -7.13 -30.24 8.84
CA GLN A 717 -6.88 -29.70 10.19
C GLN A 717 -8.09 -28.92 10.74
N GLN A 718 -8.94 -28.41 9.85
CA GLN A 718 -10.13 -27.62 10.15
C GLN A 718 -11.43 -28.34 9.75
N ALA A 719 -11.44 -29.67 9.75
CA ALA A 719 -12.62 -30.45 9.39
C ALA A 719 -13.85 -30.12 10.26
N SER A 720 -13.61 -29.76 11.53
CA SER A 720 -14.63 -29.34 12.51
C SER A 720 -14.80 -27.82 12.64
N ALA A 721 -14.35 -27.04 11.65
CA ALA A 721 -14.57 -25.59 11.63
C ALA A 721 -16.07 -25.25 11.75
N PRO A 722 -16.42 -24.08 12.32
CA PRO A 722 -17.81 -23.67 12.48
C PRO A 722 -18.52 -23.63 11.12
N VAL A 723 -19.84 -23.84 11.15
CA VAL A 723 -20.71 -23.64 9.98
C VAL A 723 -21.31 -22.25 10.08
N GLU A 724 -21.07 -21.41 9.07
CA GLU A 724 -21.73 -20.12 8.93
C GLU A 724 -22.80 -20.19 7.83
N ARG A 725 -23.93 -19.54 8.08
CA ARG A 725 -25.06 -19.45 7.14
C ARG A 725 -25.44 -17.98 6.98
N GLY A 726 -25.88 -17.60 5.78
CA GLY A 726 -26.24 -16.22 5.46
C GLY A 726 -25.19 -15.50 4.63
N GLU A 727 -25.40 -14.20 4.45
CA GLU A 727 -24.55 -13.34 3.63
C GLU A 727 -23.27 -12.92 4.38
N GLN A 728 -22.20 -12.73 3.62
CA GLN A 728 -20.97 -12.09 4.11
C GLN A 728 -21.04 -10.63 3.66
N ASN A 729 -21.78 -9.83 4.43
CA ASN A 729 -22.39 -8.53 4.10
C ASN A 729 -21.43 -7.42 3.61
N PHE A 730 -21.96 -6.28 3.19
CA PHE A 730 -21.21 -5.36 2.35
C PHE A 730 -20.25 -4.41 3.06
N VAL A 731 -19.22 -3.98 2.33
CA VAL A 731 -18.43 -2.77 2.59
C VAL A 731 -18.70 -1.78 1.45
N PHE A 732 -18.58 -0.47 1.70
CA PHE A 732 -18.79 0.58 0.69
C PHE A 732 -20.22 0.63 0.12
N GLU A 733 -21.23 0.75 0.97
CA GLU A 733 -22.66 0.64 0.63
C GLU A 733 -23.12 1.65 -0.44
N GLY A 734 -22.42 2.78 -0.56
CA GLY A 734 -22.64 3.77 -1.64
C GLY A 734 -22.50 3.17 -3.04
N CYS A 735 -21.65 2.15 -3.21
CA CYS A 735 -21.43 1.45 -4.48
C CYS A 735 -22.71 0.81 -5.05
N TYR A 736 -23.65 0.39 -4.20
CA TYR A 736 -24.90 -0.24 -4.65
C TYR A 736 -25.91 0.75 -5.20
N THR A 737 -25.71 2.06 -4.97
CA THR A 737 -26.59 3.14 -5.46
C THR A 737 -25.93 4.05 -6.50
N SER A 738 -24.59 4.17 -6.47
CA SER A 738 -23.81 4.90 -7.48
C SER A 738 -24.05 4.37 -8.90
N GLN A 739 -23.82 5.18 -9.93
CA GLN A 739 -23.90 4.77 -11.34
C GLN A 739 -25.13 3.92 -11.69
N SER A 740 -26.33 4.39 -11.32
CA SER A 740 -27.59 3.65 -11.48
C SER A 740 -27.89 3.20 -12.92
N ALA A 741 -27.36 3.91 -13.91
CA ALA A 741 -27.44 3.54 -15.33
C ALA A 741 -26.77 2.18 -15.60
N ILE A 742 -25.55 1.95 -15.07
CA ILE A 742 -24.82 0.68 -15.21
C ILE A 742 -25.64 -0.45 -14.57
N LYS A 743 -26.16 -0.25 -13.36
CA LYS A 743 -27.01 -1.25 -12.67
C LYS A 743 -28.28 -1.56 -13.45
N THR A 744 -28.92 -0.53 -14.01
CA THR A 744 -30.12 -0.66 -14.84
C THR A 744 -29.82 -1.46 -16.10
N ASN A 745 -28.71 -1.18 -16.77
CA ASN A 745 -28.28 -1.89 -17.97
C ASN A 745 -27.90 -3.35 -17.65
N ASN A 746 -27.21 -3.60 -16.54
CA ASN A 746 -26.95 -4.97 -16.07
C ASN A 746 -28.25 -5.74 -15.89
N ARG A 747 -29.22 -5.21 -15.14
CA ARG A 747 -30.50 -5.90 -14.89
C ARG A 747 -31.30 -6.13 -16.17
N LYS A 748 -31.29 -5.18 -17.11
CA LYS A 748 -31.90 -5.37 -18.44
C LYS A 748 -31.23 -6.50 -19.21
N ALA A 749 -29.89 -6.57 -19.18
CA ALA A 749 -29.13 -7.60 -19.88
C ALA A 749 -29.39 -8.99 -19.28
N GLU A 750 -29.41 -9.08 -17.95
CA GLU A 750 -29.75 -10.29 -17.20
C GLU A 750 -31.17 -10.80 -17.45
N SER A 751 -32.09 -9.94 -17.89
CA SER A 751 -33.43 -10.35 -18.31
C SER A 751 -33.47 -10.73 -19.79
N LEU A 752 -32.83 -9.94 -20.65
CA LEU A 752 -32.88 -10.10 -22.10
C LEU A 752 -32.10 -11.32 -22.58
N LEU A 753 -30.90 -11.59 -22.05
CA LEU A 753 -30.04 -12.67 -22.53
C LEU A 753 -30.65 -14.06 -22.27
N PRO A 754 -31.09 -14.42 -21.04
CA PRO A 754 -31.81 -15.67 -20.82
C PRO A 754 -33.08 -15.79 -21.66
N THR A 755 -33.78 -14.68 -21.89
CA THR A 755 -34.97 -14.65 -22.77
C THR A 755 -34.60 -14.99 -24.21
N ALA A 756 -33.54 -14.39 -24.75
CA ALA A 756 -33.05 -14.67 -26.09
C ALA A 756 -32.60 -16.14 -26.22
N GLU A 757 -31.88 -16.67 -25.23
CA GLU A 757 -31.45 -18.07 -25.21
C GLU A 757 -32.63 -19.05 -25.14
N MET A 758 -33.65 -18.72 -24.35
CA MET A 758 -34.86 -19.54 -24.22
C MET A 758 -35.57 -19.65 -25.57
N PHE A 759 -35.86 -18.53 -26.22
CA PHE A 759 -36.54 -18.56 -27.52
C PHE A 759 -35.67 -19.11 -28.64
N ALA A 760 -34.35 -18.88 -28.61
CA ALA A 760 -33.44 -19.53 -29.54
C ALA A 760 -33.47 -21.06 -29.38
N SER A 761 -33.50 -21.57 -28.15
CA SER A 761 -33.61 -23.01 -27.88
C SER A 761 -34.92 -23.59 -28.39
N ILE A 762 -36.03 -22.85 -28.29
CA ILE A 762 -37.33 -23.26 -28.87
C ILE A 762 -37.26 -23.21 -30.40
N ALA A 763 -36.65 -22.18 -30.99
CA ALA A 763 -36.51 -22.04 -32.44
C ALA A 763 -35.70 -23.19 -33.07
N MET A 764 -34.78 -23.80 -32.32
CA MET A 764 -34.07 -25.01 -32.77
C MET A 764 -35.00 -26.18 -33.06
N LEU A 765 -36.12 -26.31 -32.32
CA LEU A 765 -37.12 -27.35 -32.59
C LEU A 765 -37.81 -27.16 -33.94
N TYR A 766 -37.72 -25.95 -34.50
CA TYR A 766 -38.18 -25.59 -35.84
C TYR A 766 -37.02 -25.53 -36.85
N GLY A 767 -35.88 -26.17 -36.56
CA GLY A 767 -34.76 -26.33 -37.48
C GLY A 767 -33.83 -25.12 -37.64
N GLU A 768 -33.87 -24.16 -36.71
CA GLU A 768 -32.82 -23.13 -36.62
C GLU A 768 -31.58 -23.67 -35.90
N GLU A 769 -30.40 -23.15 -36.24
CA GLU A 769 -29.18 -23.44 -35.49
C GLU A 769 -29.13 -22.56 -34.23
N TYR A 770 -28.66 -23.11 -33.10
CA TYR A 770 -28.47 -22.32 -31.89
C TYR A 770 -27.34 -21.30 -32.09
N PRO A 771 -27.59 -19.99 -31.89
CA PRO A 771 -26.58 -18.94 -32.11
C PRO A 771 -25.60 -18.82 -30.92
N GLY A 772 -25.04 -19.95 -30.48
CA GLY A 772 -24.26 -20.06 -29.25
C GLY A 772 -23.06 -19.11 -29.19
N ARG A 773 -22.28 -18.97 -30.28
CA ARG A 773 -21.14 -18.04 -30.34
C ARG A 773 -21.55 -16.58 -30.14
N LYS A 774 -22.68 -16.18 -30.73
CA LYS A 774 -23.19 -14.81 -30.64
C LYS A 774 -23.68 -14.48 -29.23
N LEU A 775 -24.42 -15.41 -28.63
CA LEU A 775 -24.89 -15.30 -27.24
C LEU A 775 -23.73 -15.33 -26.24
N GLU A 776 -22.73 -16.18 -26.45
CA GLU A 776 -21.53 -16.23 -25.62
C GLU A 776 -20.77 -14.90 -25.66
N GLY A 777 -20.58 -14.30 -26.84
CA GLY A 777 -19.97 -12.98 -26.96
C GLY A 777 -20.76 -11.89 -26.21
N ALA A 778 -22.09 -11.90 -26.34
CA ALA A 778 -22.96 -10.96 -25.62
C ALA A 778 -22.89 -11.14 -24.09
N TRP A 779 -22.85 -12.38 -23.61
CA TRP A 779 -22.65 -12.65 -22.19
C TRP A 779 -21.27 -12.20 -21.71
N ARG A 780 -20.19 -12.49 -22.44
CA ARG A 780 -18.83 -12.06 -22.05
C ARG A 780 -18.74 -10.55 -21.85
N ASN A 781 -19.43 -9.75 -22.68
CA ASN A 781 -19.54 -8.30 -22.48
C ASN A 781 -20.26 -7.93 -21.17
N VAL A 782 -21.38 -8.59 -20.87
CA VAL A 782 -22.13 -8.35 -19.62
C VAL A 782 -21.31 -8.77 -18.40
N LEU A 783 -20.66 -9.94 -18.45
CA LEU A 783 -19.85 -10.44 -17.34
C LEU A 783 -18.60 -9.60 -17.11
N PHE A 784 -17.99 -9.05 -18.16
CA PHE A 784 -16.90 -8.09 -18.03
C PHE A 784 -17.35 -6.85 -17.25
N ASN A 785 -18.52 -6.30 -17.58
CA ASN A 785 -19.13 -5.18 -16.86
C ASN A 785 -19.55 -5.50 -15.42
N GLN A 786 -19.54 -6.79 -15.03
CA GLN A 786 -19.82 -7.24 -13.67
C GLN A 786 -18.57 -7.30 -12.79
N PHE A 787 -17.39 -6.94 -13.31
CA PHE A 787 -16.20 -6.71 -12.49
C PHE A 787 -16.53 -5.78 -11.32
N HIS A 788 -16.00 -6.05 -10.13
CA HIS A 788 -16.47 -5.43 -8.91
C HIS A 788 -16.43 -3.89 -8.99
N ASP A 789 -15.34 -3.27 -9.45
CA ASP A 789 -15.30 -1.80 -9.58
C ASP A 789 -16.20 -1.20 -10.67
N ILE A 790 -16.34 -1.91 -11.81
CA ILE A 790 -17.17 -1.43 -12.92
C ILE A 790 -18.65 -1.43 -12.49
N LEU A 791 -19.12 -2.56 -11.94
CA LEU A 791 -20.52 -2.70 -11.56
C LEU A 791 -20.85 -1.86 -10.33
N CYS A 792 -19.94 -1.75 -9.36
CA CYS A 792 -20.08 -0.87 -8.20
C CYS A 792 -20.03 0.62 -8.58
N GLY A 793 -19.45 0.95 -9.73
CA GLY A 793 -19.41 2.33 -10.21
C GLY A 793 -18.48 3.21 -9.38
N SER A 794 -17.34 2.64 -8.99
CA SER A 794 -16.23 3.26 -8.24
C SER A 794 -15.10 3.79 -9.13
N GLY A 795 -15.19 3.58 -10.45
CA GLY A 795 -14.20 4.04 -11.43
C GLY A 795 -14.42 5.44 -12.00
N ILE A 796 -13.50 5.87 -12.87
CA ILE A 796 -13.58 7.15 -13.59
C ILE A 796 -14.73 7.17 -14.62
N HIS A 797 -15.13 8.37 -15.06
CA HIS A 797 -16.23 8.54 -16.03
C HIS A 797 -16.06 7.70 -17.30
N ASP A 798 -14.84 7.60 -17.83
CA ASP A 798 -14.58 6.85 -19.06
C ASP A 798 -14.90 5.36 -18.94
N VAL A 799 -14.78 4.78 -17.73
CA VAL A 799 -15.16 3.37 -17.47
C VAL A 799 -16.66 3.18 -17.65
N ALA A 800 -17.49 4.15 -17.25
CA ALA A 800 -18.93 4.09 -17.46
C ALA A 800 -19.30 4.15 -18.95
N LEU A 801 -18.57 4.97 -19.74
CA LEU A 801 -18.76 5.04 -21.19
C LEU A 801 -18.40 3.73 -21.89
N ASP A 802 -17.30 3.08 -21.47
CA ASP A 802 -16.91 1.76 -21.97
C ASP A 802 -17.97 0.70 -21.61
N ALA A 803 -18.46 0.72 -20.38
CA ALA A 803 -19.50 -0.21 -19.93
C ALA A 803 -20.79 -0.06 -20.76
N ASP A 804 -21.24 1.17 -21.03
CA ASP A 804 -22.41 1.43 -21.86
C ASP A 804 -22.24 0.91 -23.29
N GLN A 805 -21.03 1.00 -23.87
CA GLN A 805 -20.75 0.41 -25.17
C GLN A 805 -20.90 -1.12 -25.14
N PHE A 806 -20.31 -1.79 -24.16
CA PHE A 806 -20.41 -3.25 -24.03
C PHE A 806 -21.86 -3.72 -23.80
N TYR A 807 -22.67 -2.97 -23.06
CA TYR A 807 -24.10 -3.23 -22.94
C TYR A 807 -24.84 -3.03 -24.26
N ALA A 808 -24.55 -1.96 -25.01
CA ALA A 808 -25.18 -1.72 -26.31
C ALA A 808 -24.91 -2.87 -27.29
N GLU A 809 -23.68 -3.37 -27.35
CA GLU A 809 -23.30 -4.53 -28.15
C GLU A 809 -24.03 -5.80 -27.71
N ALA A 810 -24.10 -6.05 -26.39
CA ALA A 810 -24.83 -7.19 -25.84
C ALA A 810 -26.34 -7.12 -26.15
N PHE A 811 -26.96 -5.93 -26.02
CA PHE A 811 -28.36 -5.71 -26.35
C PHE A 811 -28.64 -5.90 -27.84
N ALA A 812 -27.77 -5.39 -28.71
CA ALA A 812 -27.94 -5.58 -30.16
C ALA A 812 -27.87 -7.08 -30.53
N ALA A 813 -26.91 -7.82 -29.96
CA ALA A 813 -26.77 -9.24 -30.21
C ALA A 813 -27.97 -10.05 -29.68
N ALA A 814 -28.42 -9.77 -28.45
CA ALA A 814 -29.52 -10.48 -27.82
C ALA A 814 -30.87 -10.18 -28.48
N ASN A 815 -31.14 -8.92 -28.85
CA ASN A 815 -32.38 -8.55 -29.55
C ASN A 815 -32.44 -9.16 -30.95
N ASP A 816 -31.33 -9.18 -31.69
CA ASP A 816 -31.30 -9.84 -33.01
C ASP A 816 -31.61 -11.34 -32.91
N VAL A 817 -31.00 -12.03 -31.93
CA VAL A 817 -31.28 -13.45 -31.66
C VAL A 817 -32.73 -13.64 -31.25
N LEU A 818 -33.25 -12.81 -30.35
CA LEU A 818 -34.63 -12.89 -29.88
C LEU A 818 -35.62 -12.66 -31.02
N GLU A 819 -35.48 -11.58 -31.79
CA GLU A 819 -36.36 -11.27 -32.90
C GLU A 819 -36.35 -12.36 -33.97
N SER A 820 -35.17 -12.86 -34.35
CA SER A 820 -35.04 -13.96 -35.31
C SER A 820 -35.76 -15.22 -34.81
N SER A 821 -35.54 -15.57 -33.54
CA SER A 821 -36.17 -16.73 -32.91
C SER A 821 -37.69 -16.61 -32.85
N LEU A 822 -38.21 -15.45 -32.45
CA LEU A 822 -39.64 -15.19 -32.39
C LEU A 822 -40.27 -15.22 -33.78
N ARG A 823 -39.62 -14.66 -34.81
CA ARG A 823 -40.09 -14.73 -36.20
C ARG A 823 -40.15 -16.17 -36.71
N ARG A 824 -39.15 -16.99 -36.38
CA ARG A 824 -39.15 -18.41 -36.72
C ARG A 824 -40.31 -19.15 -36.07
N ILE A 825 -40.51 -18.95 -34.77
CA ILE A 825 -41.60 -19.61 -34.06
C ILE A 825 -42.94 -19.16 -34.64
N ALA A 826 -43.12 -17.85 -34.84
CA ALA A 826 -44.34 -17.28 -35.40
C ALA A 826 -44.66 -17.78 -36.82
N SER A 827 -43.66 -17.97 -37.68
CA SER A 827 -43.88 -18.45 -39.06
C SER A 827 -44.37 -19.91 -39.13
N ASN A 828 -44.24 -20.66 -38.03
CA ASN A 828 -44.75 -22.03 -37.90
C ASN A 828 -46.13 -22.10 -37.23
N VAL A 829 -46.72 -20.96 -36.84
CA VAL A 829 -48.06 -20.89 -36.26
C VAL A 829 -49.08 -20.59 -37.36
N THR A 830 -50.15 -21.37 -37.43
CA THR A 830 -51.27 -21.09 -38.34
C THR A 830 -52.01 -19.82 -37.92
N THR A 831 -51.94 -18.79 -38.77
CA THR A 831 -52.57 -17.48 -38.54
C THR A 831 -53.87 -17.26 -39.31
N THR A 832 -54.32 -18.24 -40.10
CA THR A 832 -55.57 -18.16 -40.87
C THR A 832 -56.79 -18.35 -39.98
N GLY A 833 -57.55 -17.27 -39.75
CA GLY A 833 -58.83 -17.28 -39.07
C GLY A 833 -60.05 -17.33 -40.01
N LYS A 834 -61.26 -17.37 -39.45
CA LYS A 834 -62.53 -17.32 -40.21
C LYS A 834 -62.75 -15.97 -40.91
N ASP A 835 -62.26 -14.89 -40.32
CA ASP A 835 -62.31 -13.54 -40.89
C ASP A 835 -60.99 -13.26 -41.63
N LYS A 836 -61.08 -13.02 -42.95
CA LYS A 836 -59.93 -12.74 -43.80
C LYS A 836 -59.31 -11.35 -43.55
N ASN A 837 -60.03 -10.47 -42.84
CA ASN A 837 -59.57 -9.13 -42.49
C ASN A 837 -59.04 -9.04 -41.05
N ALA A 838 -59.08 -10.13 -40.29
CA ALA A 838 -58.58 -10.13 -38.91
C ALA A 838 -57.04 -10.06 -38.87
N VAL A 839 -56.52 -9.24 -37.95
CA VAL A 839 -55.07 -9.18 -37.68
C VAL A 839 -54.71 -10.21 -36.63
N ALA A 840 -53.85 -11.16 -36.99
CA ALA A 840 -53.31 -12.14 -36.05
C ALA A 840 -52.30 -11.47 -35.11
N VAL A 841 -52.49 -11.66 -33.80
CA VAL A 841 -51.59 -11.15 -32.77
C VAL A 841 -51.04 -12.35 -31.98
N MET A 842 -49.73 -12.41 -31.82
CA MET A 842 -49.05 -13.43 -31.02
C MET A 842 -48.39 -12.79 -29.81
N LEU A 843 -48.61 -13.40 -28.64
CA LEU A 843 -48.01 -12.99 -27.39
C LEU A 843 -47.08 -14.09 -26.88
N PHE A 844 -45.83 -13.73 -26.64
CA PHE A 844 -44.81 -14.62 -26.10
C PHE A 844 -44.57 -14.28 -24.64
N ASN A 845 -44.77 -15.25 -23.75
CA ASN A 845 -44.47 -15.10 -22.32
C ASN A 845 -43.08 -15.69 -22.03
N PRO A 846 -42.06 -14.86 -21.72
CA PRO A 846 -40.70 -15.34 -21.43
C PRO A 846 -40.55 -15.90 -20.00
N LEU A 847 -41.61 -15.94 -19.20
CA LEU A 847 -41.58 -16.39 -17.81
C LEU A 847 -42.01 -17.85 -17.70
N SER A 848 -41.49 -18.56 -16.69
CA SER A 848 -41.84 -19.95 -16.40
C SER A 848 -43.18 -20.13 -15.66
N TRP A 849 -43.97 -19.06 -15.54
CA TRP A 849 -45.29 -19.08 -14.90
C TRP A 849 -46.31 -18.30 -15.73
N THR A 850 -47.59 -18.61 -15.51
CA THR A 850 -48.70 -17.91 -16.18
C THR A 850 -48.75 -16.44 -15.77
N ARG A 851 -48.85 -15.57 -16.76
CA ARG A 851 -48.92 -14.11 -16.57
C ARG A 851 -50.33 -13.61 -16.87
N ASN A 852 -50.86 -12.79 -15.97
CA ASN A 852 -52.15 -12.10 -16.15
C ASN A 852 -51.96 -10.61 -15.87
N GLU A 853 -51.87 -9.81 -16.92
CA GLU A 853 -51.68 -8.37 -16.81
C GLU A 853 -52.23 -7.63 -18.04
N PRO A 854 -52.53 -6.33 -17.90
CA PRO A 854 -52.77 -5.47 -19.05
C PRO A 854 -51.53 -5.36 -19.95
N THR A 855 -51.67 -5.65 -21.24
CA THR A 855 -50.60 -5.50 -22.24
C THR A 855 -51.04 -4.54 -23.34
N LYS A 856 -50.10 -3.72 -23.83
CA LYS A 856 -50.31 -2.79 -24.94
C LYS A 856 -49.58 -3.30 -26.18
N ILE A 857 -50.29 -3.39 -27.30
CA ILE A 857 -49.77 -3.87 -28.58
C ILE A 857 -50.08 -2.80 -29.62
N THR A 858 -49.07 -2.42 -30.41
CA THR A 858 -49.26 -1.53 -31.56
C THR A 858 -49.44 -2.39 -32.81
N VAL A 859 -50.63 -2.34 -33.40
CA VAL A 859 -50.93 -3.04 -34.65
C VAL A 859 -50.75 -2.08 -35.81
N LYS A 860 -49.84 -2.40 -36.75
CA LYS A 860 -49.77 -1.70 -38.03
C LYS A 860 -50.85 -2.27 -38.95
N THR A 861 -51.90 -1.50 -39.16
CA THR A 861 -52.99 -1.78 -40.12
C THR A 861 -52.61 -1.33 -41.51
#